data_AF-A0AA37P413-F1
#
_entry.id   AF-A0AA37P413-F1
#
_cell.length_a   1.000
_cell.length_b   1.000
_cell.length_c   1.000
_cell.angle_alpha   90.00
_cell.angle_beta   90.00
_cell.angle_gamma   90.00
#
_symmetry.space_group_name_H-M   'P 1'
#
loop_
_entity.id
_entity.type
_entity.pdbx_description
1 polymer ?
#
loop_
_entity_poly.entity_id
_entity_poly.type
_entity_poly.pdbx_seq_one_letter_code
_entity_poly.pdbx_strand_id
1 'polypeptide(L)'
;MSDDETRGLRPESDDEEEYSDDEEDDITRRTKQAIADMKTKFNSQANEDIVDQFLIDHHAVVNHVGLNGVTFFHKIVQLVDDKDNENSLTASSIKPLFERLVKKYSYLLRITDQEGQTALYRAIKLKRYTWKLVDYILNSCDDPKCIEDALNKTCGKGESLRTCLTLAFEKNLNAGVLRNLVSKASETVLGLPDGSHRTPIHYAVQYKQCTDERVQVIKLLLDKDAEIVRNNNSSGTFRPIETFLDKKYLRKEEGKQDEVEYSVYGEHERTAKAFLKALEEEQYTKARNAEKDRTDVKAAASINLAIRDKEPPKPGLDLKSQTGGERDRAGRRALSDREQHKQASASLVSKLDENDRRRLELREKEEREHQERRSREERKQRERASERDGDRPRQSKDQKERLDESTGDLPRIHVSTNGADHAPNTPLKRVATQRFDVTDAKEKKASASSKKGSKKTNPEVLAKNSAKILRMLKLHYMRTRSIKMATSFLYGKNIQEDIQICFDYEGLPSEIQDHVFEERFGKDRNSGIRFDEVLMYVRFPIVAVKRTGRRAPKPRALGRQDMEFFFEWLYNKGVRRILKVEVDDSGKIPHSDEAIQNSLEKIVVEHLDWQKTDLDPRIICHVRNTTADDETSETVRVDLREVTLKWSGNNAVLRSWSEVDGLPKLPKLEVVHLDVPAQSDLYDSRDWVQMNIKDFGTRLNKNANDSRNDKSHSEKLDSDTSQVLEGSTEQMAGTADTKPPAGRKIAVFPRDGKKGTDMLMSSSGVPKPARSNPVTEHDWLNCTERFGGCMDLFWKRTVDLSREQIGNDSKHANRLSKGEVRVSDTLQKLGKDVVVALIDDGVDCCDAAFTGRVIEGKTFDYQDGSVGQYYISAKGHGTEMSRMILKVCPMANIYSIRLKTHTSPDKGLSTIDAVSAALAIEAALEKNATIISMSWTLPVPPEGSEEKRLLDLVLERACSQNVLMFCSSPDQISASPLYPSAFRRSRFFLIGAAHDDGSAYGHAGKDNDFIFPGVNVNTSGGSSLPAYLADKTSSSKESTGSSIATALAAGLAAMITYCFKASALGIVMARMQQGEDHVAGPELASVHPGDVDRIAQHTVLKTAFNRLGKMENGQFIEVWKRFQPASQILEGENKYEEKLSCIIKLCSNLIEH
;
A
#
# COMPACT_ATOMS: atom_id res chain seq x y z
N MET A 1 -37.44 -20.61 51.15
CA MET A 1 -38.70 -19.94 50.74
C MET A 1 -38.39 -19.08 49.53
N SER A 2 -38.67 -19.53 48.32
CA SER A 2 -39.24 -20.83 47.94
C SER A 2 -38.55 -21.36 46.69
N ASP A 3 -38.15 -22.62 46.76
CA ASP A 3 -37.68 -23.41 45.64
C ASP A 3 -38.89 -23.82 44.79
N ASP A 4 -38.80 -23.71 43.46
CA ASP A 4 -39.56 -24.59 42.55
C ASP A 4 -38.96 -24.59 41.13
N GLU A 5 -38.56 -25.80 40.75
CA GLU A 5 -38.64 -26.50 39.47
C GLU A 5 -38.99 -25.71 38.18
N THR A 6 -38.01 -25.63 37.27
CA THR A 6 -38.26 -25.46 35.83
C THR A 6 -38.16 -26.81 35.12
N ARG A 7 -39.29 -27.47 34.89
CA ARG A 7 -39.38 -28.74 34.14
C ARG A 7 -38.98 -28.57 32.68
N GLY A 8 -37.75 -28.95 32.35
CA GLY A 8 -37.33 -29.27 30.97
C GLY A 8 -37.53 -30.76 30.69
N LEU A 9 -38.36 -31.11 29.71
CA LEU A 9 -38.65 -32.50 29.35
C LEU A 9 -37.38 -33.20 28.83
N ARG A 10 -36.90 -34.20 29.58
CA ARG A 10 -36.07 -35.27 29.02
C ARG A 10 -36.98 -36.19 28.19
N PRO A 11 -36.53 -36.72 27.03
CA PRO A 11 -36.99 -38.03 26.61
C PRO A 11 -36.39 -39.06 27.55
N GLU A 12 -37.23 -39.84 28.24
CA GLU A 12 -36.80 -41.09 28.86
C GLU A 12 -36.63 -42.12 27.74
N SER A 13 -35.41 -42.64 27.63
CA SER A 13 -35.09 -43.85 26.89
C SER A 13 -34.34 -44.76 27.86
N ASP A 14 -35.10 -45.46 28.70
CA ASP A 14 -34.60 -46.65 29.38
C ASP A 14 -34.26 -47.67 28.29
N ASP A 15 -32.97 -47.91 28.08
CA ASP A 15 -32.37 -49.07 27.39
C ASP A 15 -30.83 -48.93 27.56
N GLU A 16 -30.34 -49.06 28.80
CA GLU A 16 -28.91 -49.29 29.05
C GLU A 16 -28.57 -50.75 28.69
N GLU A 17 -28.42 -51.03 27.39
CA GLU A 17 -27.86 -52.31 26.93
C GLU A 17 -26.39 -52.44 27.41
N GLU A 18 -26.19 -53.28 28.43
CA GLU A 18 -24.88 -53.64 28.97
C GLU A 18 -24.12 -54.52 27.95
N TYR A 19 -23.45 -53.87 26.99
CA TYR A 19 -22.62 -54.53 25.98
C TYR A 19 -21.56 -55.44 26.62
N SER A 20 -21.76 -56.76 26.50
CA SER A 20 -20.81 -57.77 26.98
C SER A 20 -19.51 -57.76 26.15
N ASP A 21 -18.35 -57.98 26.80
CA ASP A 21 -17.03 -58.06 26.17
C ASP A 21 -17.01 -58.99 24.92
N ASP A 22 -17.79 -60.08 24.93
CA ASP A 22 -17.91 -61.05 23.83
C ASP A 22 -18.36 -60.41 22.49
N GLU A 23 -19.14 -59.33 22.52
CA GLU A 23 -19.60 -58.65 21.29
C GLU A 23 -18.53 -57.73 20.68
N GLU A 24 -17.78 -56.97 21.50
CA GLU A 24 -16.70 -56.13 20.96
C GLU A 24 -15.57 -57.01 20.39
N ASP A 25 -15.31 -58.18 20.98
CA ASP A 25 -14.30 -59.10 20.47
C ASP A 25 -14.73 -59.79 19.16
N ASP A 26 -16.02 -60.14 18.98
CA ASP A 26 -16.51 -60.61 17.68
C ASP A 26 -16.58 -59.50 16.61
N ILE A 27 -17.00 -58.28 16.96
CA ILE A 27 -16.93 -57.14 16.03
C ILE A 27 -15.47 -56.85 15.65
N THR A 28 -14.53 -57.01 16.58
CA THR A 28 -13.09 -56.90 16.33
C THR A 28 -12.59 -58.05 15.44
N ARG A 29 -13.06 -59.28 15.63
CA ARG A 29 -12.78 -60.45 14.77
C ARG A 29 -13.30 -60.26 13.35
N ARG A 30 -14.57 -59.85 13.20
CA ARG A 30 -15.19 -59.50 11.91
C ARG A 30 -14.46 -58.33 11.23
N THR A 31 -14.00 -57.33 11.99
CA THR A 31 -13.15 -56.25 11.47
C THR A 31 -11.82 -56.77 10.93
N LYS A 32 -11.13 -57.65 11.66
CA LYS A 32 -9.87 -58.29 11.21
C LYS A 32 -10.10 -59.08 9.91
N GLN A 33 -11.21 -59.80 9.80
CA GLN A 33 -11.59 -60.50 8.56
C GLN A 33 -11.86 -59.54 7.40
N ALA A 34 -12.67 -58.49 7.60
CA ALA A 34 -12.95 -57.47 6.58
C ALA A 34 -11.67 -56.81 6.04
N ILE A 35 -10.66 -56.61 6.89
CA ILE A 35 -9.34 -56.07 6.50
C ILE A 35 -8.51 -57.10 5.72
N ALA A 36 -8.60 -58.39 6.06
CA ALA A 36 -7.94 -59.46 5.31
C ALA A 36 -8.56 -59.67 3.92
N ASP A 37 -9.90 -59.73 3.85
CA ASP A 37 -10.68 -59.71 2.61
C ASP A 37 -10.35 -58.51 1.74
N MET A 38 -10.22 -57.32 2.35
CA MET A 38 -9.87 -56.10 1.63
C MET A 38 -8.47 -56.18 1.00
N LYS A 39 -7.49 -56.70 1.76
CA LYS A 39 -6.10 -56.90 1.30
C LYS A 39 -5.96 -57.96 0.21
N THR A 40 -6.87 -58.92 0.12
CA THR A 40 -6.86 -59.95 -0.94
C THR A 40 -7.68 -59.53 -2.16
N LYS A 41 -8.94 -59.11 -1.98
CA LYS A 41 -9.88 -58.75 -3.05
C LYS A 41 -9.50 -57.46 -3.80
N PHE A 42 -8.83 -56.49 -3.16
CA PHE A 42 -8.53 -55.14 -3.73
C PHE A 42 -7.03 -54.82 -3.89
N ASN A 43 -6.19 -55.85 -4.06
CA ASN A 43 -4.79 -55.69 -4.48
C ASN A 43 -4.63 -55.73 -6.01
N SER A 44 -5.58 -56.38 -6.71
CA SER A 44 -5.74 -56.37 -8.17
C SER A 44 -6.83 -55.39 -8.62
N GLN A 45 -6.98 -55.21 -9.93
CA GLN A 45 -8.04 -54.39 -10.53
C GLN A 45 -9.42 -55.03 -10.29
N ALA A 46 -10.21 -54.45 -9.39
CA ALA A 46 -11.51 -54.99 -8.96
C ALA A 46 -12.68 -54.47 -9.82
N ASN A 47 -13.60 -55.37 -10.16
CA ASN A 47 -14.87 -55.06 -10.83
C ASN A 47 -15.96 -54.68 -9.82
N GLU A 48 -17.08 -54.13 -10.30
CA GLU A 48 -18.19 -53.71 -9.42
C GLU A 48 -18.81 -54.87 -8.63
N ASP A 49 -18.90 -56.07 -9.21
CA ASP A 49 -19.40 -57.28 -8.53
C ASP A 49 -18.61 -57.60 -7.25
N ILE A 50 -17.29 -57.37 -7.27
CA ILE A 50 -16.40 -57.60 -6.13
C ILE A 50 -16.61 -56.53 -5.04
N VAL A 51 -16.94 -55.30 -5.44
CA VAL A 51 -17.31 -54.22 -4.51
C VAL A 51 -18.63 -54.54 -3.83
N ASP A 52 -19.67 -54.88 -4.59
CA ASP A 52 -21.00 -55.09 -4.03
C ASP A 52 -21.09 -56.39 -3.22
N GLN A 53 -20.40 -57.46 -3.62
CA GLN A 53 -20.27 -58.65 -2.78
C GLN A 53 -19.56 -58.32 -1.45
N PHE A 54 -18.47 -57.55 -1.46
CA PHE A 54 -17.79 -57.14 -0.21
C PHE A 54 -18.70 -56.30 0.71
N LEU A 55 -19.55 -55.43 0.12
CA LEU A 55 -20.51 -54.61 0.88
C LEU A 55 -21.69 -55.41 1.46
N ILE A 56 -21.97 -56.61 0.92
CA ILE A 56 -22.89 -57.60 1.48
C ILE A 56 -22.17 -58.39 2.57
N ASP A 57 -21.03 -59.02 2.25
CA ASP A 57 -20.21 -59.85 3.15
C ASP A 57 -19.91 -59.14 4.49
N HIS A 58 -19.53 -57.86 4.43
CA HIS A 58 -19.00 -57.10 5.57
C HIS A 58 -19.92 -55.96 6.04
N HIS A 59 -21.22 -56.01 5.72
CA HIS A 59 -22.19 -54.94 6.00
C HIS A 59 -22.16 -54.44 7.45
N ALA A 60 -22.15 -55.36 8.42
CA ALA A 60 -22.13 -55.03 9.85
C ALA A 60 -20.88 -54.26 10.27
N VAL A 61 -19.70 -54.62 9.74
CA VAL A 61 -18.41 -53.96 10.05
C VAL A 61 -18.33 -52.57 9.43
N VAL A 62 -18.84 -52.43 8.19
CA VAL A 62 -18.85 -51.16 7.45
C VAL A 62 -19.73 -50.11 8.14
N ASN A 63 -20.88 -50.54 8.66
CA ASN A 63 -21.88 -49.67 9.28
C ASN A 63 -21.57 -49.29 10.74
N HIS A 64 -20.73 -50.09 11.42
CA HIS A 64 -20.50 -49.98 12.86
C HIS A 64 -19.57 -48.82 13.25
N VAL A 65 -19.88 -48.24 14.41
CA VAL A 65 -19.11 -47.19 15.10
C VAL A 65 -18.64 -47.79 16.43
N GLY A 66 -17.34 -47.97 16.60
CA GLY A 66 -16.79 -48.52 17.85
C GLY A 66 -16.96 -47.57 19.03
N LEU A 67 -16.84 -48.09 20.26
CA LEU A 67 -16.95 -47.32 21.52
C LEU A 67 -15.94 -46.13 21.60
N ASN A 68 -14.88 -46.20 20.79
CA ASN A 68 -13.85 -45.16 20.62
C ASN A 68 -14.09 -44.20 19.43
N GLY A 69 -15.27 -44.25 18.79
CA GLY A 69 -15.63 -43.45 17.61
C GLY A 69 -14.97 -43.88 16.30
N VAL A 70 -14.13 -44.93 16.30
CA VAL A 70 -13.31 -45.32 15.14
C VAL A 70 -14.14 -46.09 14.11
N THR A 71 -14.79 -45.34 13.22
CA THR A 71 -15.53 -45.88 12.05
C THR A 71 -14.61 -46.60 11.06
N PHE A 72 -15.18 -47.43 10.17
CA PHE A 72 -14.43 -48.16 9.14
C PHE A 72 -13.57 -47.24 8.24
N PHE A 73 -14.01 -46.00 7.98
CA PHE A 73 -13.21 -45.01 7.25
C PHE A 73 -11.89 -44.66 7.94
N HIS A 74 -11.87 -44.53 9.28
CA HIS A 74 -10.63 -44.29 10.04
C HIS A 74 -9.66 -45.47 9.91
N LYS A 75 -10.19 -46.70 9.92
CA LYS A 75 -9.42 -47.95 9.76
C LYS A 75 -8.79 -48.03 8.35
N ILE A 76 -9.54 -47.69 7.28
CA ILE A 76 -9.00 -47.63 5.91
C ILE A 76 -7.92 -46.54 5.77
N VAL A 77 -8.13 -45.36 6.36
CA VAL A 77 -7.14 -44.26 6.32
C VAL A 77 -5.82 -44.67 6.97
N GLN A 78 -5.87 -45.41 8.08
CA GLN A 78 -4.68 -45.95 8.75
C GLN A 78 -3.96 -47.00 7.88
N LEU A 79 -4.70 -47.98 7.34
CA LEU A 79 -4.17 -49.07 6.50
C LEU A 79 -3.47 -48.60 5.21
N VAL A 80 -3.80 -47.41 4.71
CA VAL A 80 -3.18 -46.79 3.53
C VAL A 80 -1.90 -46.03 3.86
N ASP A 81 -1.68 -45.62 5.13
CA ASP A 81 -0.42 -45.00 5.57
C ASP A 81 0.60 -46.03 6.08
N ASP A 82 0.13 -47.12 6.70
CA ASP A 82 0.91 -48.23 7.28
C ASP A 82 1.59 -49.11 6.20
N LYS A 83 2.58 -48.54 5.51
CA LYS A 83 3.17 -49.12 4.29
C LYS A 83 4.27 -50.17 4.51
N ASP A 84 4.63 -50.46 5.76
CA ASP A 84 5.78 -51.31 6.11
C ASP A 84 5.42 -52.81 6.20
N ASN A 85 4.18 -53.20 5.83
CA ASN A 85 3.77 -54.59 5.63
C ASN A 85 3.85 -54.98 4.15
N GLU A 86 4.31 -56.20 3.84
CA GLU A 86 4.54 -56.69 2.47
C GLU A 86 3.27 -56.73 1.59
N ASN A 87 2.08 -56.75 2.20
CA ASN A 87 0.77 -56.61 1.54
C ASN A 87 0.09 -55.27 1.90
N SER A 88 0.70 -54.15 1.48
CA SER A 88 0.17 -52.79 1.71
C SER A 88 -0.82 -52.36 0.61
N LEU A 89 -2.05 -52.03 1.02
CA LEU A 89 -3.10 -51.50 0.15
C LEU A 89 -2.76 -50.10 -0.34
N THR A 90 -2.92 -49.85 -1.63
CA THR A 90 -2.75 -48.50 -2.19
C THR A 90 -4.08 -47.77 -2.26
N ALA A 91 -4.07 -46.45 -2.02
CA ALA A 91 -5.26 -45.61 -2.20
C ALA A 91 -5.92 -45.77 -3.59
N SER A 92 -5.14 -46.09 -4.64
CA SER A 92 -5.68 -46.25 -6.00
C SER A 92 -6.21 -47.65 -6.32
N SER A 93 -5.84 -48.69 -5.57
CA SER A 93 -6.45 -50.02 -5.72
C SER A 93 -7.75 -50.15 -4.91
N ILE A 94 -7.82 -49.48 -3.75
CA ILE A 94 -9.04 -49.44 -2.92
C ILE A 94 -10.12 -48.46 -3.44
N LYS A 95 -9.81 -47.65 -4.48
CA LYS A 95 -10.68 -46.58 -5.00
C LYS A 95 -12.14 -47.02 -5.23
N PRO A 96 -12.45 -48.11 -5.97
CA PRO A 96 -13.84 -48.43 -6.31
C PRO A 96 -14.70 -48.73 -5.08
N LEU A 97 -14.16 -49.49 -4.12
CA LEU A 97 -14.83 -49.77 -2.85
C LEU A 97 -14.95 -48.50 -2.01
N PHE A 98 -13.90 -47.68 -1.91
CA PHE A 98 -13.90 -46.49 -1.07
C PHE A 98 -14.88 -45.42 -1.55
N GLU A 99 -15.01 -45.22 -2.87
CA GLU A 99 -16.00 -44.32 -3.46
C GLU A 99 -17.44 -44.82 -3.26
N ARG A 100 -17.69 -46.13 -3.42
CA ARG A 100 -19.00 -46.76 -3.15
C ARG A 100 -19.37 -46.70 -1.67
N LEU A 101 -18.40 -46.87 -0.76
CA LEU A 101 -18.55 -46.69 0.69
C LEU A 101 -18.94 -45.26 1.06
N VAL A 102 -18.20 -44.26 0.55
CA VAL A 102 -18.50 -42.83 0.77
C VAL A 102 -19.91 -42.48 0.30
N LYS A 103 -20.33 -43.02 -0.86
CA LYS A 103 -21.67 -42.79 -1.41
C LYS A 103 -22.79 -43.39 -0.55
N LYS A 104 -22.60 -44.61 -0.01
CA LYS A 104 -23.63 -45.34 0.75
C LYS A 104 -23.70 -44.97 2.24
N TYR A 105 -22.57 -44.59 2.85
CA TYR A 105 -22.46 -44.35 4.31
C TYR A 105 -21.88 -42.96 4.65
N SER A 106 -22.26 -41.93 3.87
CA SER A 106 -21.72 -40.56 3.94
C SER A 106 -21.75 -39.94 5.35
N TYR A 107 -22.79 -40.25 6.16
CA TYR A 107 -22.93 -39.73 7.53
C TYR A 107 -21.80 -40.16 8.48
N LEU A 108 -21.16 -41.32 8.24
CA LEU A 108 -20.01 -41.79 9.04
C LEU A 108 -18.77 -40.89 8.88
N LEU A 109 -18.74 -39.96 7.90
CA LEU A 109 -17.70 -38.94 7.76
C LEU A 109 -17.82 -37.82 8.81
N ARG A 110 -19.01 -37.61 9.39
CA ARG A 110 -19.27 -36.59 10.42
C ARG A 110 -18.80 -37.02 11.81
N ILE A 111 -18.54 -38.31 12.00
CA ILE A 111 -18.17 -38.95 13.26
C ILE A 111 -16.67 -38.75 13.54
N THR A 112 -16.34 -38.53 14.80
CA THR A 112 -14.98 -38.31 15.30
C THR A 112 -14.50 -39.46 16.17
N ASP A 113 -13.21 -39.83 16.06
CA ASP A 113 -12.54 -40.71 17.01
C ASP A 113 -12.28 -40.04 18.38
N GLN A 114 -11.73 -40.79 19.34
CA GLN A 114 -11.35 -40.29 20.68
C GLN A 114 -10.36 -39.10 20.69
N GLU A 115 -9.60 -38.84 19.60
CA GLU A 115 -8.78 -37.63 19.48
C GLU A 115 -9.59 -36.42 18.94
N GLY A 116 -10.90 -36.58 18.77
CA GLY A 116 -11.81 -35.59 18.17
C GLY A 116 -11.70 -35.49 16.65
N GLN A 117 -11.08 -36.47 15.97
CA GLN A 117 -10.72 -36.35 14.55
C GLN A 117 -11.71 -37.10 13.67
N THR A 118 -12.16 -36.47 12.60
CA THR A 118 -12.91 -37.14 11.54
C THR A 118 -11.96 -37.92 10.64
N ALA A 119 -12.47 -38.91 9.90
CA ALA A 119 -11.67 -39.67 8.93
C ALA A 119 -11.03 -38.76 7.86
N LEU A 120 -11.73 -37.66 7.51
CA LEU A 120 -11.23 -36.60 6.63
C LEU A 120 -10.03 -35.86 7.26
N TYR A 121 -10.15 -35.42 8.53
CA TYR A 121 -9.03 -34.80 9.26
C TYR A 121 -7.83 -35.74 9.37
N ARG A 122 -8.06 -37.01 9.73
CA ARG A 122 -7.02 -38.04 9.90
C ARG A 122 -6.28 -38.30 8.58
N ALA A 123 -7.00 -38.34 7.45
CA ALA A 123 -6.40 -38.46 6.12
C ALA A 123 -5.51 -37.25 5.76
N ILE A 124 -5.90 -36.03 6.14
CA ILE A 124 -5.10 -34.80 5.96
C ILE A 124 -3.87 -34.79 6.88
N LYS A 125 -4.02 -35.22 8.15
CA LYS A 125 -2.97 -35.29 9.19
C LYS A 125 -1.78 -36.15 8.76
N LEU A 126 -2.06 -37.35 8.23
CA LEU A 126 -1.04 -38.33 7.80
C LEU A 126 -0.35 -37.92 6.48
N LYS A 127 -1.11 -37.32 5.55
CA LYS A 127 -0.72 -36.80 4.22
C LYS A 127 -0.12 -37.82 3.23
N ARG A 128 0.84 -38.66 3.62
CA ARG A 128 1.82 -39.31 2.71
C ARG A 128 1.17 -40.06 1.55
N TYR A 129 0.33 -41.04 1.87
CA TYR A 129 -0.38 -41.86 0.89
C TYR A 129 -1.89 -41.62 0.91
N THR A 130 -2.39 -41.10 2.04
CA THR A 130 -3.79 -40.81 2.34
C THR A 130 -4.39 -39.62 1.57
N TRP A 131 -3.59 -38.70 1.02
CA TRP A 131 -4.10 -37.50 0.34
C TRP A 131 -5.03 -37.80 -0.85
N LYS A 132 -4.90 -38.97 -1.47
CA LYS A 132 -5.82 -39.45 -2.52
C LYS A 132 -7.21 -39.80 -1.98
N LEU A 133 -7.28 -40.35 -0.76
CA LEU A 133 -8.56 -40.67 -0.11
C LEU A 133 -9.38 -39.40 0.16
N VAL A 134 -8.73 -38.28 0.45
CA VAL A 134 -9.38 -36.97 0.59
C VAL A 134 -10.10 -36.57 -0.70
N ASP A 135 -9.50 -36.80 -1.87
CA ASP A 135 -10.13 -36.50 -3.16
C ASP A 135 -11.32 -37.42 -3.45
N TYR A 136 -11.20 -38.72 -3.15
CA TYR A 136 -12.30 -39.68 -3.30
C TYR A 136 -13.49 -39.35 -2.36
N ILE A 137 -13.25 -38.89 -1.12
CA ILE A 137 -14.31 -38.40 -0.22
C ILE A 137 -15.06 -37.22 -0.85
N LEU A 138 -14.35 -36.25 -1.41
CA LEU A 138 -14.95 -35.01 -1.95
C LEU A 138 -15.67 -35.22 -3.29
N ASN A 139 -15.23 -36.20 -4.07
CA ASN A 139 -15.77 -36.51 -5.40
C ASN A 139 -16.94 -37.51 -5.37
N SER A 140 -17.08 -38.32 -4.32
CA SER A 140 -18.10 -39.40 -4.26
C SER A 140 -19.16 -39.23 -3.16
N CYS A 141 -19.08 -38.18 -2.34
CA CYS A 141 -20.12 -37.85 -1.36
C CYS A 141 -21.20 -36.97 -2.00
N ASP A 142 -22.38 -37.56 -2.23
CA ASP A 142 -23.53 -36.88 -2.83
C ASP A 142 -24.19 -35.85 -1.89
N ASP A 143 -24.03 -36.00 -0.56
CA ASP A 143 -24.51 -35.02 0.44
C ASP A 143 -23.42 -33.97 0.75
N PRO A 144 -23.61 -32.69 0.39
CA PRO A 144 -22.68 -31.62 0.76
C PRO A 144 -22.59 -31.40 2.27
N LYS A 145 -23.69 -31.64 3.02
CA LYS A 145 -23.76 -31.38 4.46
C LYS A 145 -22.90 -32.36 5.28
N CYS A 146 -22.70 -33.59 4.78
CA CYS A 146 -21.70 -34.51 5.34
C CYS A 146 -20.27 -33.96 5.23
N ILE A 147 -19.92 -33.35 4.09
CA ILE A 147 -18.60 -32.72 3.91
C ILE A 147 -18.49 -31.48 4.80
N GLU A 148 -19.52 -30.62 4.81
CA GLU A 148 -19.52 -29.39 5.61
C GLU A 148 -19.37 -29.68 7.11
N ASP A 149 -20.19 -30.56 7.68
CA ASP A 149 -20.09 -30.95 9.10
C ASP A 149 -18.71 -31.54 9.44
N ALA A 150 -18.11 -32.32 8.52
CA ALA A 150 -16.78 -32.92 8.71
C ALA A 150 -15.61 -31.93 8.55
N LEU A 151 -15.81 -30.83 7.81
CA LEU A 151 -14.86 -29.71 7.71
C LEU A 151 -15.01 -28.71 8.87
N ASN A 152 -16.21 -28.61 9.45
CA ASN A 152 -16.57 -27.72 10.57
C ASN A 152 -16.02 -28.20 11.93
N LYS A 153 -15.57 -29.46 12.04
CA LYS A 153 -14.91 -29.97 13.25
C LYS A 153 -13.52 -29.35 13.44
N THR A 154 -13.26 -28.95 14.69
CA THR A 154 -11.93 -28.58 15.21
C THR A 154 -11.37 -29.75 16.02
N CYS A 155 -10.06 -29.99 15.90
CA CYS A 155 -9.38 -31.09 16.59
C CYS A 155 -8.11 -30.57 17.29
N GLY A 156 -7.83 -31.06 18.50
CA GLY A 156 -6.77 -30.54 19.38
C GLY A 156 -7.30 -29.61 20.49
N LYS A 157 -6.41 -29.09 21.34
CA LYS A 157 -6.74 -28.21 22.49
C LYS A 157 -5.77 -27.04 22.60
N GLY A 158 -6.27 -25.85 22.99
CA GLY A 158 -5.46 -24.62 23.03
C GLY A 158 -4.79 -24.32 21.68
N GLU A 159 -3.56 -23.82 21.69
CA GLU A 159 -2.78 -23.49 20.48
C GLU A 159 -2.59 -24.66 19.49
N SER A 160 -2.71 -25.90 19.95
CA SER A 160 -2.61 -27.10 19.10
C SER A 160 -3.86 -27.34 18.24
N LEU A 161 -4.98 -26.68 18.53
CA LEU A 161 -6.24 -26.83 17.81
C LEU A 161 -6.09 -26.44 16.34
N ARG A 162 -6.60 -27.28 15.43
CA ARG A 162 -6.65 -27.04 13.97
C ARG A 162 -8.01 -27.44 13.41
N THR A 163 -8.38 -26.80 12.30
CA THR A 163 -9.48 -27.21 11.42
C THR A 163 -8.94 -28.10 10.29
N CYS A 164 -9.82 -28.87 9.63
CA CYS A 164 -9.46 -29.65 8.44
C CYS A 164 -8.74 -28.79 7.37
N LEU A 165 -9.23 -27.56 7.12
CA LEU A 165 -8.64 -26.67 6.12
C LEU A 165 -7.30 -26.06 6.58
N THR A 166 -7.19 -25.51 7.79
CA THR A 166 -5.92 -24.95 8.28
C THR A 166 -4.82 -26.00 8.28
N LEU A 167 -5.12 -27.23 8.67
CA LEU A 167 -4.19 -28.36 8.56
C LEU A 167 -3.84 -28.69 7.10
N ALA A 168 -4.80 -28.69 6.17
CA ALA A 168 -4.53 -28.96 4.75
C ALA A 168 -3.59 -27.91 4.11
N PHE A 169 -3.72 -26.64 4.51
CA PHE A 169 -2.81 -25.56 4.11
C PHE A 169 -1.45 -25.65 4.83
N GLU A 170 -1.40 -25.89 6.15
CA GLU A 170 -0.15 -26.07 6.91
C GLU A 170 0.68 -27.24 6.37
N LYS A 171 0.03 -28.38 6.09
CA LYS A 171 0.68 -29.58 5.56
C LYS A 171 1.03 -29.46 4.06
N ASN A 172 0.62 -28.41 3.36
CA ASN A 172 0.83 -28.20 1.92
C ASN A 172 0.43 -29.43 1.08
N LEU A 173 -0.87 -29.74 1.05
CA LEU A 173 -1.47 -30.82 0.25
C LEU A 173 -1.38 -30.56 -1.28
N ASN A 174 -1.79 -31.54 -2.09
CA ASN A 174 -1.87 -31.38 -3.55
C ASN A 174 -2.86 -30.25 -3.91
N ALA A 175 -2.47 -29.35 -4.82
CA ALA A 175 -3.27 -28.18 -5.19
C ALA A 175 -4.64 -28.53 -5.83
N GLY A 176 -4.79 -29.70 -6.46
CA GLY A 176 -6.09 -30.19 -6.93
C GLY A 176 -7.05 -30.45 -5.76
N VAL A 177 -6.60 -31.22 -4.77
CA VAL A 177 -7.37 -31.52 -3.54
C VAL A 177 -7.65 -30.25 -2.75
N LEU A 178 -6.71 -29.31 -2.69
CA LEU A 178 -6.93 -28.01 -2.04
C LEU A 178 -8.00 -27.16 -2.76
N ARG A 179 -8.07 -27.18 -4.10
CA ARG A 179 -9.18 -26.54 -4.83
C ARG A 179 -10.51 -27.24 -4.55
N ASN A 180 -10.52 -28.57 -4.46
CA ASN A 180 -11.71 -29.37 -4.17
C ASN A 180 -12.25 -29.09 -2.74
N LEU A 181 -11.35 -29.06 -1.75
CA LEU A 181 -11.66 -28.67 -0.36
C LEU A 181 -12.25 -27.25 -0.29
N VAL A 182 -11.64 -26.27 -0.98
CA VAL A 182 -12.12 -24.88 -1.00
C VAL A 182 -13.45 -24.73 -1.76
N SER A 183 -13.66 -25.45 -2.85
CA SER A 183 -14.92 -25.37 -3.61
C SER A 183 -16.10 -25.92 -2.80
N LYS A 184 -15.90 -27.00 -2.04
CA LYS A 184 -16.92 -27.61 -1.16
C LYS A 184 -17.13 -26.87 0.17
N ALA A 185 -16.18 -26.05 0.63
CA ALA A 185 -16.29 -25.31 1.89
C ALA A 185 -17.24 -24.09 1.79
N SER A 186 -18.09 -23.92 2.80
CA SER A 186 -18.95 -22.74 3.00
C SER A 186 -18.21 -21.57 3.66
N GLU A 187 -18.85 -20.39 3.73
CA GLU A 187 -18.29 -19.20 4.37
C GLU A 187 -17.90 -19.44 5.84
N THR A 188 -18.76 -20.12 6.60
CA THR A 188 -18.51 -20.46 8.01
C THR A 188 -17.23 -21.27 8.15
N VAL A 189 -17.11 -22.37 7.37
CA VAL A 189 -15.94 -23.25 7.35
C VAL A 189 -14.66 -22.54 6.89
N LEU A 190 -14.75 -21.61 5.93
CA LEU A 190 -13.62 -20.77 5.52
C LEU A 190 -13.22 -19.74 6.59
N GLY A 191 -14.18 -19.29 7.41
CA GLY A 191 -14.00 -18.34 8.50
C GLY A 191 -13.52 -18.94 9.83
N LEU A 192 -13.52 -20.27 9.99
CA LEU A 192 -13.13 -20.92 11.25
C LEU A 192 -11.65 -20.64 11.62
N PRO A 193 -11.38 -20.01 12.78
CA PRO A 193 -10.02 -19.86 13.28
C PRO A 193 -9.47 -21.18 13.84
N ASP A 194 -8.14 -21.31 13.82
CA ASP A 194 -7.42 -22.31 14.60
C ASP A 194 -7.14 -21.85 16.06
N GLY A 195 -6.44 -22.68 16.84
CA GLY A 195 -6.05 -22.38 18.23
C GLY A 195 -5.10 -21.18 18.39
N SER A 196 -4.67 -20.56 17.30
CA SER A 196 -3.87 -19.32 17.25
C SER A 196 -4.60 -18.20 16.51
N HIS A 197 -5.94 -18.26 16.47
CA HIS A 197 -6.84 -17.33 15.82
C HIS A 197 -6.66 -17.16 14.30
N ARG A 198 -5.93 -18.07 13.63
CA ARG A 198 -5.65 -17.98 12.18
C ARG A 198 -6.63 -18.82 11.37
N THR A 199 -7.32 -18.17 10.43
CA THR A 199 -8.22 -18.82 9.46
C THR A 199 -7.44 -19.52 8.34
N PRO A 200 -8.03 -20.48 7.59
CA PRO A 200 -7.40 -21.19 6.47
C PRO A 200 -6.60 -20.32 5.49
N ILE A 201 -7.11 -19.12 5.16
CA ILE A 201 -6.47 -18.24 4.19
C ILE A 201 -5.14 -17.65 4.69
N HIS A 202 -4.95 -17.45 6.00
CA HIS A 202 -3.66 -17.04 6.59
C HIS A 202 -2.56 -18.10 6.34
N TYR A 203 -2.93 -19.38 6.30
CA TYR A 203 -2.01 -20.45 5.91
C TYR A 203 -1.85 -20.55 4.39
N ALA A 204 -2.88 -20.23 3.60
CA ALA A 204 -2.84 -20.24 2.15
C ALA A 204 -1.83 -19.23 1.55
N VAL A 205 -1.69 -18.05 2.16
CA VAL A 205 -0.84 -16.95 1.66
C VAL A 205 0.62 -17.01 2.14
N GLN A 206 1.06 -18.08 2.80
CA GLN A 206 2.44 -18.15 3.28
C GLN A 206 3.46 -18.14 2.14
N TYR A 207 4.44 -17.23 2.18
CA TYR A 207 5.46 -17.05 1.13
C TYR A 207 6.14 -18.37 0.70
N LYS A 208 6.46 -19.24 1.68
CA LYS A 208 7.07 -20.57 1.48
C LYS A 208 6.25 -21.51 0.58
N GLN A 209 4.98 -21.21 0.31
CA GLN A 209 4.04 -22.05 -0.44
C GLN A 209 3.65 -21.48 -1.82
N CYS A 210 4.24 -20.36 -2.26
CA CYS A 210 3.83 -19.61 -3.45
C CYS A 210 4.20 -20.25 -4.80
N THR A 211 3.60 -21.41 -5.12
CA THR A 211 3.67 -22.05 -6.44
C THR A 211 2.57 -21.53 -7.39
N ASP A 212 2.68 -21.82 -8.68
CA ASP A 212 1.69 -21.37 -9.67
C ASP A 212 0.29 -21.95 -9.42
N GLU A 213 0.21 -23.18 -8.89
CA GLU A 213 -1.05 -23.80 -8.51
C GLU A 213 -1.60 -23.21 -7.19
N ARG A 214 -0.72 -22.75 -6.28
CA ARG A 214 -1.13 -22.02 -5.07
C ARG A 214 -1.83 -20.71 -5.43
N VAL A 215 -1.33 -19.99 -6.44
CA VAL A 215 -1.99 -18.78 -6.96
C VAL A 215 -3.42 -19.08 -7.43
N GLN A 216 -3.67 -20.23 -8.07
CA GLN A 216 -5.02 -20.63 -8.47
C GLN A 216 -5.93 -20.99 -7.28
N VAL A 217 -5.39 -21.58 -6.21
CA VAL A 217 -6.15 -21.80 -4.95
C VAL A 217 -6.51 -20.47 -4.29
N ILE A 218 -5.59 -19.51 -4.26
CA ILE A 218 -5.84 -18.16 -3.73
C ILE A 218 -6.86 -17.42 -4.59
N LYS A 219 -6.79 -17.54 -5.93
CA LYS A 219 -7.81 -16.98 -6.82
C LYS A 219 -9.21 -17.50 -6.48
N LEU A 220 -9.37 -18.81 -6.30
CA LEU A 220 -10.66 -19.43 -5.95
C LEU A 220 -11.20 -18.92 -4.60
N LEU A 221 -10.34 -18.64 -3.61
CA LEU A 221 -10.74 -18.03 -2.36
C LEU A 221 -11.27 -16.60 -2.56
N LEU A 222 -10.58 -15.77 -3.37
CA LEU A 222 -11.03 -14.41 -3.67
C LEU A 222 -12.29 -14.37 -4.54
N ASP A 223 -12.43 -15.29 -5.50
CA ASP A 223 -13.64 -15.45 -6.30
C ASP A 223 -14.86 -15.78 -5.41
N LYS A 224 -14.69 -16.62 -4.36
CA LYS A 224 -15.71 -16.90 -3.34
C LYS A 224 -16.02 -15.70 -2.43
N ASP A 225 -15.01 -14.96 -2.00
CA ASP A 225 -15.22 -13.74 -1.19
C ASP A 225 -16.06 -12.71 -1.97
N ALA A 226 -15.76 -12.51 -3.25
CA ALA A 226 -16.55 -11.63 -4.11
C ALA A 226 -18.00 -12.10 -4.30
N GLU A 227 -18.28 -13.41 -4.25
CA GLU A 227 -19.64 -13.95 -4.25
C GLU A 227 -20.38 -13.61 -2.94
N ILE A 228 -19.77 -13.88 -1.77
CA ILE A 228 -20.30 -13.54 -0.44
C ILE A 228 -20.63 -12.04 -0.35
N VAL A 229 -19.70 -11.16 -0.72
CA VAL A 229 -19.90 -9.70 -0.66
C VAL A 229 -21.08 -9.25 -1.53
N ARG A 230 -21.23 -9.80 -2.75
CA ARG A 230 -22.35 -9.46 -3.65
C ARG A 230 -23.69 -9.97 -3.12
N ASN A 231 -23.73 -11.15 -2.53
CA ASN A 231 -24.92 -11.70 -1.89
C ASN A 231 -25.35 -10.84 -0.68
N ASN A 232 -24.40 -10.44 0.17
CA ASN A 232 -24.66 -9.60 1.34
C ASN A 232 -25.12 -8.18 0.94
N ASN A 233 -24.47 -7.55 -0.05
CA ASN A 233 -24.92 -6.29 -0.64
C ASN A 233 -26.37 -6.37 -1.18
N SER A 234 -26.73 -7.49 -1.81
CA SER A 234 -28.07 -7.72 -2.35
C SER A 234 -29.14 -7.95 -1.27
N SER A 235 -28.74 -8.32 -0.05
CA SER A 235 -29.64 -8.60 1.07
C SER A 235 -30.10 -7.36 1.84
N GLY A 236 -29.61 -6.16 1.50
CA GLY A 236 -30.06 -4.88 2.09
C GLY A 236 -29.73 -4.69 3.58
N THR A 237 -28.92 -5.55 4.18
CA THR A 237 -28.56 -5.47 5.60
C THR A 237 -27.49 -4.40 5.85
N PHE A 238 -27.84 -3.34 6.57
CA PHE A 238 -26.94 -2.25 7.01
C PHE A 238 -25.85 -2.66 8.03
N ARG A 239 -25.39 -3.92 8.00
CA ARG A 239 -24.29 -4.40 8.85
C ARG A 239 -22.95 -4.31 8.11
N PRO A 240 -21.83 -4.04 8.80
CA PRO A 240 -20.50 -4.19 8.20
C PRO A 240 -20.33 -5.59 7.62
N ILE A 241 -19.88 -5.66 6.36
CA ILE A 241 -19.60 -6.94 5.69
C ILE A 241 -18.24 -7.44 6.17
N GLU A 242 -18.26 -8.36 7.13
CA GLU A 242 -17.10 -9.15 7.55
C GLU A 242 -17.20 -10.58 7.00
N THR A 243 -16.18 -11.01 6.27
CA THR A 243 -16.02 -12.37 5.76
C THR A 243 -14.87 -13.10 6.44
N PHE A 244 -14.52 -14.30 5.93
CA PHE A 244 -13.30 -15.02 6.31
C PHE A 244 -11.97 -14.34 5.91
N LEU A 245 -11.99 -13.41 4.94
CA LEU A 245 -10.83 -12.66 4.45
C LEU A 245 -10.53 -11.42 5.32
N ASP A 246 -11.51 -10.95 6.08
CA ASP A 246 -11.44 -9.77 6.95
C ASP A 246 -10.96 -10.08 8.36
N LYS A 247 -10.96 -11.36 8.75
CA LYS A 247 -10.46 -11.79 10.05
C LYS A 247 -8.96 -11.48 10.15
N LYS A 248 -8.58 -10.88 11.27
CA LYS A 248 -7.20 -10.60 11.66
C LYS A 248 -6.82 -11.46 12.85
N TYR A 249 -5.53 -11.63 13.11
CA TYR A 249 -5.04 -12.32 14.31
C TYR A 249 -3.97 -11.51 15.04
N LEU A 250 -3.92 -11.64 16.37
CA LEU A 250 -2.90 -11.01 17.22
C LEU A 250 -1.69 -11.92 17.40
N ARG A 251 -0.50 -11.33 17.53
CA ARG A 251 0.75 -12.05 17.70
C ARG A 251 1.82 -11.22 18.42
N LYS A 252 2.47 -11.80 19.43
CA LYS A 252 3.70 -11.25 20.02
C LYS A 252 4.87 -11.41 19.05
N GLU A 253 5.57 -10.32 18.75
CA GLU A 253 6.86 -10.34 18.05
C GLU A 253 8.01 -10.18 19.05
N GLU A 254 9.16 -10.79 18.75
CA GLU A 254 10.37 -10.63 19.55
C GLU A 254 10.79 -9.16 19.61
N GLY A 255 10.91 -8.61 20.82
CA GLY A 255 11.32 -7.22 21.05
C GLY A 255 10.19 -6.19 21.09
N LYS A 256 8.91 -6.58 20.94
CA LYS A 256 7.74 -5.71 21.19
C LYS A 256 7.05 -6.05 22.50
N GLN A 257 6.53 -5.03 23.19
CA GLN A 257 5.73 -5.21 24.40
C GLN A 257 4.27 -5.55 24.06
N ASP A 258 3.71 -4.87 23.06
CA ASP A 258 2.33 -5.07 22.59
C ASP A 258 2.20 -6.15 21.51
N GLU A 259 1.01 -6.74 21.40
CA GLU A 259 0.68 -7.70 20.35
C GLU A 259 0.43 -6.99 19.01
N VAL A 260 1.05 -7.50 17.94
CA VAL A 260 0.87 -6.98 16.59
C VAL A 260 -0.30 -7.69 15.92
N GLU A 261 -1.22 -6.90 15.39
CA GLU A 261 -2.37 -7.36 14.62
C GLU A 261 -1.97 -7.57 13.15
N TYR A 262 -2.26 -8.76 12.59
CA TYR A 262 -2.04 -9.08 11.18
C TYR A 262 -3.33 -9.39 10.45
N SER A 263 -3.50 -8.76 9.29
CA SER A 263 -4.42 -9.19 8.23
C SER A 263 -3.81 -10.33 7.40
N VAL A 264 -4.60 -10.89 6.49
CA VAL A 264 -4.12 -11.84 5.47
C VAL A 264 -3.00 -11.24 4.61
N TYR A 265 -3.12 -9.96 4.22
CA TYR A 265 -2.08 -9.26 3.45
C TYR A 265 -0.80 -9.07 4.29
N GLY A 266 -0.93 -8.64 5.55
CA GLY A 266 0.19 -8.49 6.48
C GLY A 266 0.90 -9.82 6.80
N GLU A 267 0.16 -10.93 6.89
CA GLU A 267 0.73 -12.28 7.08
C GLU A 267 1.56 -12.73 5.87
N HIS A 268 1.14 -12.39 4.65
CA HIS A 268 1.94 -12.63 3.45
C HIS A 268 3.26 -11.87 3.52
N GLU A 269 3.22 -10.55 3.77
CA GLU A 269 4.44 -9.75 3.90
C GLU A 269 5.34 -10.21 5.05
N ARG A 270 4.78 -10.51 6.21
CA ARG A 270 5.51 -11.00 7.38
C ARG A 270 6.21 -12.33 7.09
N THR A 271 5.55 -13.25 6.39
CA THR A 271 6.17 -14.53 5.98
C THR A 271 7.19 -14.37 4.86
N ALA A 272 7.05 -13.37 3.98
CA ALA A 272 8.06 -13.01 2.99
C ALA A 272 9.32 -12.43 3.66
N LYS A 273 9.16 -11.40 4.49
CA LYS A 273 10.24 -10.75 5.27
C LYS A 273 11.02 -11.79 6.11
N ALA A 274 10.31 -12.67 6.81
CA ALA A 274 10.92 -13.75 7.59
C ALA A 274 11.62 -14.84 6.73
N PHE A 275 11.17 -15.09 5.49
CA PHE A 275 11.83 -16.03 4.59
C PHE A 275 13.12 -15.44 4.01
N LEU A 276 13.10 -14.16 3.61
CA LEU A 276 14.26 -13.47 3.05
C LEU A 276 15.38 -13.35 4.09
N LYS A 277 15.07 -12.91 5.32
CA LYS A 277 16.03 -12.86 6.44
C LYS A 277 16.69 -14.23 6.70
N ALA A 278 15.89 -15.30 6.75
CA ALA A 278 16.43 -16.65 6.93
C ALA A 278 17.30 -17.13 5.75
N LEU A 279 17.03 -16.66 4.53
CA LEU A 279 17.83 -16.95 3.33
C LEU A 279 19.14 -16.16 3.31
N GLU A 280 19.16 -14.95 3.86
CA GLU A 280 20.36 -14.13 4.08
C GLU A 280 21.23 -14.75 5.19
N GLU A 281 20.63 -15.19 6.30
CA GLU A 281 21.30 -15.94 7.37
C GLU A 281 21.88 -17.29 6.85
N GLU A 282 21.15 -18.03 6.01
CA GLU A 282 21.64 -19.26 5.34
C GLU A 282 22.81 -18.97 4.37
N GLN A 283 22.87 -17.76 3.78
CA GLN A 283 23.99 -17.33 2.91
C GLN A 283 25.20 -16.87 3.74
N TYR A 284 25.00 -16.04 4.76
CA TYR A 284 26.07 -15.53 5.63
C TYR A 284 26.78 -16.65 6.38
N THR A 285 26.02 -17.61 6.93
CA THR A 285 26.61 -18.79 7.60
C THR A 285 27.40 -19.67 6.63
N LYS A 286 26.95 -19.86 5.39
CA LYS A 286 27.72 -20.57 4.35
C LYS A 286 28.97 -19.81 3.94
N ALA A 287 28.91 -18.48 3.79
CA ALA A 287 30.07 -17.65 3.47
C ALA A 287 31.14 -17.77 4.58
N ARG A 288 30.74 -17.63 5.85
CA ARG A 288 31.64 -17.76 7.00
C ARG A 288 32.24 -19.17 7.12
N ASN A 289 31.46 -20.21 6.83
CA ASN A 289 31.98 -21.59 6.84
C ASN A 289 32.95 -21.83 5.68
N ALA A 290 32.64 -21.36 4.46
CA ALA A 290 33.56 -21.47 3.31
C ALA A 290 34.83 -20.63 3.47
N GLU A 291 34.77 -19.53 4.21
CA GLU A 291 35.96 -18.76 4.62
C GLU A 291 36.78 -19.51 5.67
N LYS A 292 36.13 -20.15 6.65
CA LYS A 292 36.80 -21.02 7.62
C LYS A 292 37.47 -22.22 6.96
N ASP A 293 36.78 -22.90 6.04
CA ASP A 293 37.34 -24.01 5.26
C ASP A 293 38.55 -23.55 4.45
N ARG A 294 38.54 -22.32 3.91
CA ARG A 294 39.71 -21.72 3.23
C ARG A 294 40.87 -21.43 4.19
N THR A 295 40.61 -21.02 5.44
CA THR A 295 41.69 -20.85 6.44
C THR A 295 42.23 -22.19 6.90
N ASP A 296 41.38 -23.20 7.09
CA ASP A 296 41.79 -24.53 7.55
C ASP A 296 42.55 -25.29 6.43
N VAL A 297 42.17 -25.12 5.16
CA VAL A 297 42.94 -25.60 4.00
C VAL A 297 44.28 -24.87 3.85
N LYS A 298 44.38 -23.56 4.15
CA LYS A 298 45.67 -22.84 4.20
C LYS A 298 46.56 -23.32 5.35
N ALA A 299 46.00 -23.66 6.50
CA ALA A 299 46.74 -24.27 7.61
C ALA A 299 47.26 -25.67 7.21
N ALA A 300 46.41 -26.51 6.62
CA ALA A 300 46.80 -27.83 6.11
C ALA A 300 47.89 -27.74 5.01
N ALA A 301 47.80 -26.77 4.09
CA ALA A 301 48.83 -26.54 3.08
C ALA A 301 50.17 -26.11 3.69
N SER A 302 50.14 -25.28 4.76
CA SER A 302 51.33 -24.89 5.51
C SER A 302 51.99 -26.07 6.23
N ILE A 303 51.21 -27.01 6.76
CA ILE A 303 51.71 -28.23 7.42
C ILE A 303 52.34 -29.19 6.41
N ASN A 304 51.77 -29.34 5.21
CA ASN A 304 52.31 -30.21 4.16
C ASN A 304 53.63 -29.70 3.54
N LEU A 305 54.02 -28.44 3.79
CA LEU A 305 55.34 -27.90 3.43
C LEU A 305 56.42 -28.22 4.47
N ALA A 306 56.07 -28.78 5.63
CA ALA A 306 57.01 -29.08 6.72
C ALA A 306 57.51 -30.54 6.77
N ILE A 307 57.06 -31.42 5.85
CA ILE A 307 57.41 -32.85 5.84
C ILE A 307 57.99 -33.27 4.48
N ARG A 308 59.17 -32.75 4.14
CA ARG A 308 60.06 -33.41 3.17
C ARG A 308 61.52 -32.97 3.32
N ASP A 309 62.29 -33.68 4.15
CA ASP A 309 63.73 -33.45 4.26
C ASP A 309 64.51 -34.73 4.63
N LYS A 310 65.77 -34.79 4.16
CA LYS A 310 66.86 -35.75 4.43
C LYS A 310 66.82 -37.15 3.77
N GLU A 311 67.63 -37.27 2.71
CA GLU A 311 68.70 -38.28 2.65
C GLU A 311 70.06 -37.58 2.38
N PRO A 312 71.22 -38.16 2.79
CA PRO A 312 72.51 -37.45 2.85
C PRO A 312 73.40 -37.56 1.58
N PRO A 313 74.47 -36.74 1.45
CA PRO A 313 75.06 -36.40 0.15
C PRO A 313 76.38 -37.12 -0.23
N LYS A 314 76.78 -36.99 -1.50
CA LYS A 314 78.19 -37.03 -1.95
C LYS A 314 78.48 -35.89 -2.96
N PRO A 315 79.75 -35.44 -3.09
CA PRO A 315 80.07 -34.09 -3.62
C PRO A 315 80.69 -34.08 -5.03
N GLY A 316 80.71 -32.90 -5.67
CA GLY A 316 81.57 -32.66 -6.84
C GLY A 316 81.40 -31.31 -7.56
N LEU A 317 82.24 -30.33 -7.18
CA LEU A 317 82.77 -29.23 -8.02
C LEU A 317 81.77 -28.19 -8.62
N ASP A 318 82.20 -27.03 -9.12
CA ASP A 318 83.05 -25.98 -8.50
C ASP A 318 82.83 -24.61 -9.22
N LEU A 319 83.24 -23.51 -8.59
CA LEU A 319 83.58 -22.19 -9.19
C LEU A 319 82.51 -21.32 -9.94
N LYS A 320 82.38 -20.08 -9.42
CA LYS A 320 82.23 -18.78 -10.16
C LYS A 320 80.88 -18.42 -10.85
N SER A 321 80.51 -17.14 -11.04
CA SER A 321 80.89 -15.87 -10.37
C SER A 321 80.07 -14.64 -10.86
N GLN A 322 79.90 -13.63 -9.99
CA GLN A 322 79.85 -12.17 -10.28
C GLN A 322 78.72 -11.52 -11.14
N THR A 323 78.09 -10.48 -10.56
CA THR A 323 77.64 -9.18 -11.17
C THR A 323 76.59 -9.17 -12.31
N GLY A 324 75.84 -8.09 -12.59
CA GLY A 324 75.70 -6.76 -11.94
C GLY A 324 75.11 -5.69 -12.91
N GLY A 325 74.62 -4.56 -12.38
CA GLY A 325 74.00 -3.45 -13.15
C GLY A 325 72.53 -3.70 -13.55
N GLU A 326 71.57 -2.77 -13.67
CA GLU A 326 71.45 -1.29 -13.82
C GLU A 326 70.79 -0.87 -15.17
N ARG A 327 69.57 -0.34 -15.04
CA ARG A 327 68.91 0.76 -15.81
C ARG A 327 68.37 0.60 -17.25
N ASP A 328 67.18 1.21 -17.36
CA ASP A 328 66.69 2.19 -18.36
C ASP A 328 65.80 1.81 -19.58
N ARG A 329 64.65 2.49 -19.60
CA ARG A 329 63.89 3.10 -20.72
C ARG A 329 63.44 2.30 -21.97
N ALA A 330 62.18 1.87 -21.87
CA ALA A 330 61.01 2.36 -22.66
C ALA A 330 60.87 2.05 -24.18
N GLY A 331 59.71 1.48 -24.55
CA GLY A 331 59.23 1.40 -25.95
C GLY A 331 57.75 0.97 -26.12
N ARG A 332 56.93 1.89 -26.65
CA ARG A 332 55.63 1.77 -27.40
C ARG A 332 54.84 0.44 -27.29
N ARG A 333 53.62 0.39 -26.74
CA ARG A 333 52.28 0.87 -27.22
C ARG A 333 51.59 0.02 -28.32
N ALA A 334 50.29 -0.22 -28.09
CA ALA A 334 49.21 -0.64 -29.03
C ALA A 334 49.21 -2.11 -29.50
N LEU A 335 48.09 -2.75 -29.89
CA LEU A 335 46.63 -2.56 -29.65
C LEU A 335 45.90 -3.81 -30.23
N SER A 336 44.97 -4.44 -29.51
CA SER A 336 43.83 -5.19 -30.10
C SER A 336 42.78 -5.55 -29.04
N ASP A 337 41.66 -6.12 -29.49
CA ASP A 337 40.68 -6.93 -28.76
C ASP A 337 39.84 -6.22 -27.69
N ARG A 338 38.82 -5.47 -28.15
CA ARG A 338 37.69 -5.05 -27.30
C ARG A 338 36.33 -5.05 -28.00
N GLU A 339 35.98 -6.13 -28.69
CA GLU A 339 34.61 -6.36 -29.20
C GLU A 339 34.09 -7.77 -28.88
N GLN A 340 33.82 -8.04 -27.60
CA GLN A 340 32.83 -9.04 -27.14
C GLN A 340 32.59 -8.93 -25.63
N HIS A 341 31.66 -8.06 -25.22
CA HIS A 341 30.84 -8.17 -23.99
C HIS A 341 30.02 -6.87 -23.82
N LYS A 342 28.80 -6.82 -24.39
CA LYS A 342 27.83 -5.74 -24.12
C LYS A 342 26.37 -6.20 -24.11
N GLN A 343 26.12 -7.41 -23.58
CA GLN A 343 24.79 -8.01 -23.40
C GLN A 343 24.76 -8.91 -22.14
N ALA A 344 25.24 -8.39 -21.00
CA ALA A 344 25.33 -9.15 -19.74
C ALA A 344 25.23 -8.30 -18.45
N SER A 345 24.64 -7.11 -18.49
CA SER A 345 24.74 -6.12 -17.40
C SER A 345 23.42 -5.44 -17.01
N ALA A 346 22.27 -6.08 -17.25
CA ALA A 346 20.93 -5.51 -16.99
C ALA A 346 20.09 -6.29 -15.94
N SER A 347 20.64 -7.34 -15.32
CA SER A 347 19.88 -8.31 -14.50
C SER A 347 20.45 -8.49 -13.07
N LEU A 348 21.17 -7.49 -12.55
CA LEU A 348 21.96 -7.64 -11.31
C LEU A 348 21.95 -6.40 -10.38
N VAL A 349 20.91 -5.56 -10.47
CA VAL A 349 20.78 -4.33 -9.67
C VAL A 349 20.06 -4.57 -8.33
N SER A 350 19.33 -5.68 -8.16
CA SER A 350 18.48 -5.97 -7.00
C SER A 350 19.18 -6.60 -5.79
N LYS A 351 20.53 -6.68 -5.78
CA LYS A 351 21.34 -7.33 -4.73
C LYS A 351 22.69 -6.65 -4.47
N LEU A 352 22.68 -5.33 -4.29
CA LEU A 352 23.87 -4.57 -3.90
C LEU A 352 23.68 -3.95 -2.50
N ASP A 353 24.72 -4.02 -1.68
CA ASP A 353 24.83 -3.25 -0.43
C ASP A 353 24.78 -1.74 -0.73
N GLU A 354 24.38 -0.94 0.24
CA GLU A 354 24.32 0.52 0.09
C GLU A 354 25.71 1.12 -0.20
N ASN A 355 26.80 0.52 0.32
CA ASN A 355 28.16 0.92 -0.07
C ASN A 355 28.44 0.69 -1.56
N ASP A 356 28.02 -0.44 -2.12
CA ASP A 356 28.25 -0.75 -3.52
C ASP A 356 27.29 0.03 -4.45
N ARG A 357 26.07 0.34 -3.99
CA ARG A 357 25.19 1.29 -4.69
C ARG A 357 25.80 2.70 -4.71
N ARG A 358 26.27 3.21 -3.57
CA ARG A 358 27.00 4.50 -3.49
C ARG A 358 28.27 4.51 -4.35
N ARG A 359 29.01 3.39 -4.46
CA ARG A 359 30.17 3.26 -5.37
C ARG A 359 29.78 3.29 -6.85
N LEU A 360 28.62 2.74 -7.20
CA LEU A 360 28.13 2.74 -8.58
C LEU A 360 27.59 4.12 -8.95
N GLU A 361 26.83 4.76 -8.05
CA GLU A 361 26.40 6.17 -8.14
C GLU A 361 27.59 7.13 -8.25
N LEU A 362 28.68 6.92 -7.49
CA LEU A 362 29.92 7.68 -7.60
C LEU A 362 30.60 7.51 -8.97
N ARG A 363 30.69 6.27 -9.49
CA ARG A 363 31.26 6.01 -10.83
C ARG A 363 30.44 6.65 -11.94
N GLU A 364 29.11 6.55 -11.87
CA GLU A 364 28.24 7.23 -12.84
C GLU A 364 28.33 8.76 -12.73
N LYS A 365 28.56 9.30 -11.53
CA LYS A 365 28.81 10.74 -11.34
C LYS A 365 30.17 11.13 -11.92
N GLU A 366 31.22 10.35 -11.69
CA GLU A 366 32.55 10.57 -12.30
C GLU A 366 32.50 10.47 -13.83
N GLU A 367 31.78 9.50 -14.41
CA GLU A 367 31.58 9.40 -15.85
C GLU A 367 30.75 10.57 -16.40
N ARG A 368 29.69 11.01 -15.71
CA ARG A 368 28.91 12.21 -16.07
C ARG A 368 29.75 13.48 -16.01
N GLU A 369 30.53 13.68 -14.95
CA GLU A 369 31.47 14.80 -14.85
C GLU A 369 32.56 14.74 -15.93
N HIS A 370 33.04 13.54 -16.30
CA HIS A 370 34.01 13.39 -17.38
C HIS A 370 33.38 13.64 -18.76
N GLN A 371 32.11 13.28 -18.97
CA GLN A 371 31.36 13.65 -20.17
C GLN A 371 31.07 15.15 -20.24
N GLU A 372 30.70 15.79 -19.12
CA GLU A 372 30.55 17.25 -19.05
C GLU A 372 31.88 17.99 -19.28
N ARG A 373 32.99 17.49 -18.74
CA ARG A 373 34.33 18.06 -19.01
C ARG A 373 34.67 17.94 -20.50
N ARG A 374 34.44 16.76 -21.11
CA ARG A 374 34.61 16.58 -22.57
C ARG A 374 33.71 17.49 -23.39
N SER A 375 32.41 17.59 -23.09
CA SER A 375 31.49 18.44 -23.86
C SER A 375 31.78 19.93 -23.66
N ARG A 376 32.27 20.35 -22.48
CA ARG A 376 32.81 21.71 -22.26
C ARG A 376 34.14 21.94 -23.00
N GLU A 377 35.00 20.94 -23.16
CA GLU A 377 36.25 21.02 -23.93
C GLU A 377 35.99 21.06 -25.44
N GLU A 378 35.12 20.20 -25.96
CA GLU A 378 34.64 20.23 -27.36
C GLU A 378 33.92 21.55 -27.66
N ARG A 379 33.09 22.05 -26.74
CA ARG A 379 32.46 23.36 -26.86
C ARG A 379 33.51 24.49 -26.91
N LYS A 380 34.51 24.48 -26.02
CA LYS A 380 35.63 25.43 -26.06
C LYS A 380 36.49 25.32 -27.32
N GLN A 381 36.60 24.13 -27.92
CA GLN A 381 37.24 23.96 -29.22
C GLN A 381 36.40 24.52 -30.38
N ARG A 382 35.07 24.34 -30.34
CA ARG A 382 34.15 24.96 -31.32
C ARG A 382 34.11 26.48 -31.19
N GLU A 383 34.08 27.02 -29.98
CA GLU A 383 34.13 28.46 -29.70
C GLU A 383 35.47 29.04 -30.23
N ARG A 384 36.61 28.39 -29.94
CA ARG A 384 37.93 28.78 -30.50
C ARG A 384 38.06 28.58 -32.02
N ALA A 385 37.25 27.72 -32.64
CA ALA A 385 37.20 27.60 -34.09
C ALA A 385 36.40 28.76 -34.71
N SER A 386 35.32 29.22 -34.06
CA SER A 386 34.56 30.40 -34.51
C SER A 386 35.29 31.74 -34.33
N GLU A 387 36.39 31.79 -33.58
CA GLU A 387 37.22 32.99 -33.40
C GLU A 387 38.28 33.20 -34.51
N ARG A 388 38.28 32.42 -35.60
CA ARG A 388 39.33 32.50 -36.65
C ARG A 388 38.89 32.84 -38.07
N ASP A 389 37.62 32.70 -38.43
CA ASP A 389 37.10 33.11 -39.75
C ASP A 389 36.27 34.39 -39.60
N GLY A 390 36.85 35.52 -40.00
CA GLY A 390 36.31 36.85 -39.73
C GLY A 390 36.71 37.92 -40.74
N ASP A 391 36.56 37.66 -42.06
CA ASP A 391 36.67 38.72 -43.06
C ASP A 391 35.68 38.58 -44.24
N ARG A 392 35.00 39.70 -44.53
CA ARG A 392 34.24 40.08 -45.76
C ARG A 392 32.90 39.38 -46.13
N PRO A 393 32.00 40.11 -46.85
CA PRO A 393 30.58 40.10 -46.42
C PRO A 393 29.48 40.22 -47.51
N ARG A 394 28.20 40.21 -47.04
CA ARG A 394 26.99 40.84 -47.64
C ARG A 394 26.54 40.42 -49.05
N GLN A 395 25.35 39.80 -49.13
CA GLN A 395 24.14 40.16 -49.93
C GLN A 395 23.19 38.93 -50.04
N SER A 396 21.89 39.01 -50.38
CA SER A 396 20.83 39.97 -50.00
C SER A 396 19.45 39.49 -50.52
N LYS A 397 18.37 39.90 -49.83
CA LYS A 397 16.97 40.06 -50.34
C LYS A 397 16.07 38.83 -50.60
N ASP A 398 14.87 38.95 -50.01
CA ASP A 398 13.51 38.86 -50.59
C ASP A 398 12.97 37.60 -51.33
N GLN A 399 11.87 37.05 -50.75
CA GLN A 399 10.58 36.71 -51.43
C GLN A 399 10.55 35.57 -52.48
N LYS A 400 9.43 34.87 -52.80
CA LYS A 400 8.04 34.80 -52.30
C LYS A 400 7.37 33.52 -52.88
N GLU A 401 6.30 33.00 -52.24
CA GLU A 401 5.17 32.26 -52.89
C GLU A 401 5.52 30.92 -53.64
N ARG A 402 4.61 29.99 -54.03
CA ARG A 402 3.24 29.56 -53.62
C ARG A 402 2.91 28.23 -54.34
N LEU A 403 2.25 27.26 -53.66
CA LEU A 403 1.33 26.23 -54.23
C LEU A 403 1.96 25.24 -55.28
N ASP A 404 1.39 24.09 -55.68
CA ASP A 404 0.44 23.16 -55.04
C ASP A 404 0.60 21.69 -55.57
N GLU A 405 -0.15 20.76 -54.97
CA GLU A 405 -0.69 19.49 -55.51
C GLU A 405 0.07 18.54 -56.48
N SER A 406 0.49 17.38 -55.93
CA SER A 406 -0.03 16.02 -56.25
C SER A 406 0.37 15.20 -57.53
N THR A 407 0.38 13.86 -57.33
CA THR A 407 0.30 12.73 -58.29
C THR A 407 1.43 12.46 -59.30
N GLY A 408 1.63 11.18 -59.67
CA GLY A 408 1.67 10.90 -61.12
C GLY A 408 2.60 9.87 -61.78
N ASP A 409 3.29 8.96 -61.07
CA ASP A 409 3.85 7.71 -61.64
C ASP A 409 4.99 7.76 -62.71
N LEU A 410 5.53 6.56 -63.03
CA LEU A 410 6.65 6.22 -63.94
C LEU A 410 6.13 5.87 -65.38
N PRO A 411 6.87 5.26 -66.36
CA PRO A 411 8.28 4.81 -66.44
C PRO A 411 8.99 5.10 -67.81
N ARG A 412 10.10 4.36 -68.10
CA ARG A 412 10.87 4.12 -69.37
C ARG A 412 12.24 4.82 -69.46
N ILE A 413 13.31 4.28 -70.08
CA ILE A 413 13.55 3.03 -70.86
C ILE A 413 15.05 2.62 -70.67
N HIS A 414 15.43 1.34 -70.44
CA HIS A 414 16.07 0.37 -71.39
C HIS A 414 17.44 0.81 -72.02
N VAL A 415 18.45 -0.03 -72.33
CA VAL A 415 18.54 -1.48 -72.64
C VAL A 415 19.83 -2.17 -72.09
N SER A 416 19.67 -3.42 -71.65
CA SER A 416 20.53 -4.63 -71.58
C SER A 416 21.99 -4.62 -72.07
N THR A 417 22.89 -5.44 -71.50
CA THR A 417 22.95 -6.93 -71.60
C THR A 417 23.95 -7.50 -70.54
N ASN A 418 24.04 -8.78 -70.14
CA ASN A 418 23.31 -10.05 -70.37
C ASN A 418 23.62 -11.02 -69.19
N GLY A 419 22.96 -12.18 -68.98
CA GLY A 419 21.80 -12.76 -69.67
C GLY A 419 21.62 -14.29 -69.50
N ALA A 420 20.84 -14.70 -68.48
CA ALA A 420 20.10 -15.98 -68.38
C ALA A 420 20.88 -17.31 -68.09
N ASP A 421 20.30 -18.38 -67.50
CA ASP A 421 18.91 -18.60 -67.06
C ASP A 421 18.75 -19.66 -65.91
N HIS A 422 17.51 -19.75 -65.40
CA HIS A 422 16.83 -20.82 -64.65
C HIS A 422 16.99 -20.91 -63.11
N ALA A 423 15.93 -21.45 -62.49
CA ALA A 423 15.60 -21.28 -61.07
C ALA A 423 15.11 -22.61 -60.40
N PRO A 424 14.24 -22.63 -59.38
CA PRO A 424 14.68 -22.93 -58.01
C PRO A 424 14.11 -24.23 -57.42
N ASN A 425 14.73 -24.75 -56.35
CA ASN A 425 14.05 -25.38 -55.18
C ASN A 425 15.03 -25.88 -54.10
N THR A 426 14.60 -25.83 -52.83
CA THR A 426 15.08 -26.64 -51.68
C THR A 426 14.74 -28.13 -51.91
N PRO A 427 15.33 -29.16 -51.22
CA PRO A 427 15.32 -29.27 -49.74
C PRO A 427 16.34 -30.23 -49.06
N LEU A 428 16.04 -30.61 -47.80
CA LEU A 428 16.41 -31.83 -47.05
C LEU A 428 17.86 -32.04 -46.56
N LYS A 429 17.98 -32.36 -45.26
CA LYS A 429 19.19 -32.90 -44.60
C LYS A 429 18.90 -34.36 -44.18
N ARG A 430 19.69 -35.33 -44.66
CA ARG A 430 19.42 -36.78 -44.55
C ARG A 430 20.17 -37.45 -43.37
N VAL A 431 19.63 -38.57 -42.88
CA VAL A 431 20.19 -39.42 -41.80
C VAL A 431 21.10 -40.54 -42.35
N ALA A 432 22.20 -40.83 -41.65
CA ALA A 432 23.02 -42.06 -41.71
C ALA A 432 23.91 -42.13 -40.44
N THR A 433 23.68 -42.98 -39.43
CA THR A 433 23.95 -44.44 -39.30
C THR A 433 25.42 -44.86 -39.05
N GLN A 434 25.67 -45.29 -37.81
CA GLN A 434 26.57 -46.35 -37.30
C GLN A 434 27.79 -46.83 -38.11
N ARG A 435 28.88 -47.09 -37.36
CA ARG A 435 29.70 -48.31 -37.46
C ARG A 435 29.82 -48.96 -36.08
N PHE A 436 30.13 -50.25 -36.04
CA PHE A 436 30.11 -51.12 -34.85
C PHE A 436 31.39 -51.97 -34.76
N ASP A 437 31.49 -52.80 -33.71
CA ASP A 437 32.44 -53.90 -33.48
C ASP A 437 33.90 -53.52 -33.11
N VAL A 438 34.66 -54.21 -32.24
CA VAL A 438 34.47 -55.35 -31.29
C VAL A 438 35.74 -55.37 -30.36
N THR A 439 35.81 -55.82 -29.09
CA THR A 439 34.85 -56.41 -28.10
C THR A 439 34.85 -55.52 -26.80
N ASP A 440 34.93 -55.88 -25.50
CA ASP A 440 34.96 -57.15 -24.72
C ASP A 440 34.40 -57.03 -23.27
N ALA A 441 33.97 -58.18 -22.73
CA ALA A 441 33.77 -58.59 -21.33
C ALA A 441 33.20 -57.66 -20.22
N LYS A 442 31.97 -58.04 -19.80
CA LYS A 442 31.48 -58.21 -18.40
C LYS A 442 31.12 -56.98 -17.53
N GLU A 443 29.82 -56.77 -17.35
CA GLU A 443 29.26 -56.13 -16.15
C GLU A 443 29.42 -57.00 -14.88
N LYS A 444 29.55 -56.34 -13.72
CA LYS A 444 29.02 -56.84 -12.43
C LYS A 444 28.44 -55.67 -11.61
N LYS A 445 27.31 -55.93 -10.95
CA LYS A 445 26.54 -54.94 -10.15
C LYS A 445 27.25 -54.58 -8.84
N ALA A 446 27.17 -53.31 -8.43
CA ALA A 446 27.17 -52.88 -7.03
C ALA A 446 26.34 -51.59 -6.89
N SER A 447 25.72 -51.37 -5.73
CA SER A 447 24.69 -50.34 -5.51
C SER A 447 25.17 -49.13 -4.70
N ALA A 448 24.55 -47.97 -4.95
CA ALA A 448 24.50 -46.86 -4.00
C ALA A 448 23.13 -46.14 -4.11
N SER A 449 22.42 -45.96 -2.99
CA SER A 449 21.02 -45.51 -2.99
C SER A 449 20.87 -43.99 -2.91
N SER A 450 20.34 -43.37 -3.97
CA SER A 450 19.97 -41.94 -3.95
C SER A 450 18.66 -41.70 -3.18
N LYS A 451 18.76 -41.21 -1.94
CA LYS A 451 17.59 -40.68 -1.19
C LYS A 451 16.96 -39.51 -1.97
N LYS A 452 15.69 -39.64 -2.34
CA LYS A 452 14.91 -38.54 -2.99
C LYS A 452 14.63 -37.40 -1.99
N GLY A 453 15.55 -36.45 -1.88
CA GLY A 453 15.25 -35.13 -1.33
C GLY A 453 14.24 -34.40 -2.21
N SER A 454 13.25 -33.73 -1.63
CA SER A 454 12.33 -32.87 -2.37
C SER A 454 13.09 -31.69 -2.99
N LYS A 455 12.92 -31.44 -4.30
CA LYS A 455 13.43 -30.22 -4.93
C LYS A 455 12.89 -28.99 -4.17
N LYS A 456 13.77 -28.18 -3.56
CA LYS A 456 13.39 -26.83 -3.11
C LYS A 456 12.90 -26.05 -4.35
N THR A 457 11.79 -25.34 -4.24
CA THR A 457 11.27 -24.47 -5.31
C THR A 457 12.24 -23.31 -5.59
N ASN A 458 12.30 -22.82 -6.83
CA ASN A 458 13.16 -21.69 -7.19
C ASN A 458 12.70 -20.43 -6.43
N PRO A 459 13.55 -19.75 -5.65
CA PRO A 459 13.22 -18.50 -4.95
C PRO A 459 12.66 -17.41 -5.87
N GLU A 460 13.09 -17.36 -7.13
CA GLU A 460 12.60 -16.42 -8.14
C GLU A 460 11.11 -16.64 -8.48
N VAL A 461 10.68 -17.91 -8.57
CA VAL A 461 9.27 -18.28 -8.80
C VAL A 461 8.43 -17.94 -7.56
N LEU A 462 8.98 -18.17 -6.36
CA LEU A 462 8.33 -17.75 -5.11
C LEU A 462 8.16 -16.22 -5.06
N ALA A 463 9.17 -15.44 -5.45
CA ALA A 463 9.10 -13.99 -5.50
C ALA A 463 8.07 -13.48 -6.54
N LYS A 464 8.09 -14.03 -7.76
CA LYS A 464 7.12 -13.69 -8.82
C LYS A 464 5.68 -13.98 -8.40
N ASN A 465 5.43 -15.15 -7.82
CA ASN A 465 4.09 -15.51 -7.35
C ASN A 465 3.69 -14.78 -6.06
N SER A 466 4.63 -14.44 -5.19
CA SER A 466 4.41 -13.54 -4.05
C SER A 466 3.89 -12.16 -4.50
N ALA A 467 4.58 -11.51 -5.44
CA ALA A 467 4.14 -10.22 -5.99
C ALA A 467 2.75 -10.32 -6.64
N LYS A 468 2.48 -11.41 -7.36
CA LYS A 468 1.17 -11.70 -7.95
C LYS A 468 0.06 -11.89 -6.90
N ILE A 469 0.35 -12.59 -5.80
CA ILE A 469 -0.58 -12.79 -4.68
C ILE A 469 -0.87 -11.47 -3.96
N LEU A 470 0.15 -10.66 -3.67
CA LEU A 470 -0.03 -9.32 -3.08
C LEU A 470 -0.86 -8.40 -4.00
N ARG A 471 -0.59 -8.39 -5.31
CA ARG A 471 -1.40 -7.64 -6.30
C ARG A 471 -2.84 -8.14 -6.35
N MET A 472 -3.08 -9.45 -6.25
CA MET A 472 -4.43 -10.03 -6.20
C MET A 472 -5.18 -9.64 -4.91
N LEU A 473 -4.55 -9.80 -3.74
CA LEU A 473 -5.13 -9.42 -2.44
C LEU A 473 -5.44 -7.91 -2.38
N LYS A 474 -4.50 -7.06 -2.78
CA LYS A 474 -4.67 -5.61 -2.81
C LYS A 474 -5.83 -5.17 -3.71
N LEU A 475 -5.84 -5.64 -4.96
CA LEU A 475 -6.93 -5.34 -5.90
C LEU A 475 -8.27 -5.99 -5.52
N HIS A 476 -8.28 -6.96 -4.61
CA HIS A 476 -9.51 -7.52 -4.07
C HIS A 476 -10.06 -6.66 -2.93
N TYR A 477 -9.26 -6.38 -1.90
CA TYR A 477 -9.66 -5.50 -0.79
C TYR A 477 -10.12 -4.12 -1.29
N MET A 478 -9.36 -3.50 -2.21
CA MET A 478 -9.68 -2.19 -2.77
C MET A 478 -10.93 -2.17 -3.69
N ARG A 479 -11.42 -3.32 -4.17
CA ARG A 479 -12.67 -3.40 -4.95
C ARG A 479 -13.90 -3.79 -4.12
N THR A 480 -13.71 -4.49 -3.01
CA THR A 480 -14.80 -5.18 -2.30
C THR A 480 -15.03 -4.68 -0.87
N ARG A 481 -14.18 -3.80 -0.35
CA ARG A 481 -14.27 -3.23 1.01
C ARG A 481 -14.27 -1.71 0.98
N SER A 482 -14.80 -1.09 2.03
CA SER A 482 -14.73 0.37 2.22
C SER A 482 -13.29 0.84 2.44
N ILE A 483 -13.02 2.12 2.16
CA ILE A 483 -11.66 2.71 2.22
C ILE A 483 -11.03 2.51 3.61
N LYS A 484 -11.80 2.71 4.69
CA LYS A 484 -11.36 2.44 6.08
C LYS A 484 -10.86 1.01 6.27
N MET A 485 -11.58 0.02 5.72
CA MET A 485 -11.22 -1.39 5.81
C MET A 485 -10.00 -1.70 4.93
N ALA A 486 -9.98 -1.25 3.67
CA ALA A 486 -8.86 -1.47 2.75
C ALA A 486 -7.54 -0.90 3.31
N THR A 487 -7.52 0.34 3.81
CA THR A 487 -6.35 0.92 4.47
C THR A 487 -5.89 0.09 5.68
N SER A 488 -6.83 -0.35 6.54
CA SER A 488 -6.51 -1.16 7.73
C SER A 488 -6.00 -2.57 7.39
N PHE A 489 -6.47 -3.19 6.31
CA PHE A 489 -5.98 -4.51 5.89
C PHE A 489 -4.63 -4.46 5.17
N LEU A 490 -4.32 -3.37 4.46
CA LEU A 490 -3.06 -3.27 3.70
C LEU A 490 -1.89 -2.76 4.56
N TYR A 491 -2.12 -1.78 5.43
CA TYR A 491 -1.05 -1.10 6.19
C TYR A 491 -1.15 -1.31 7.72
N GLY A 492 -2.24 -1.91 8.21
CA GLY A 492 -2.44 -2.18 9.63
C GLY A 492 -2.52 -0.89 10.46
N LYS A 493 -1.85 -0.88 11.61
CA LYS A 493 -1.65 0.30 12.46
C LYS A 493 -0.30 0.99 12.26
N ASN A 494 0.70 0.33 11.65
CA ASN A 494 2.06 0.87 11.50
C ASN A 494 2.16 1.89 10.34
N ILE A 495 1.31 2.91 10.38
CA ILE A 495 1.17 3.97 9.37
C ILE A 495 2.20 5.08 9.69
N GLN A 496 3.48 4.71 9.88
CA GLN A 496 4.59 5.67 9.94
C GLN A 496 4.80 6.42 8.61
N GLU A 497 4.17 5.90 7.56
CA GLU A 497 4.37 6.23 6.16
C GLU A 497 3.16 6.93 5.51
N ASP A 498 2.04 7.11 6.23
CA ASP A 498 0.82 7.84 5.80
C ASP A 498 0.38 7.62 4.34
N ILE A 499 0.41 6.36 3.90
CA ILE A 499 0.09 5.96 2.52
C ILE A 499 -1.40 6.21 2.24
N GLN A 500 -1.66 7.09 1.27
CA GLN A 500 -2.99 7.38 0.79
C GLN A 500 -3.38 6.43 -0.35
N ILE A 501 -4.64 5.97 -0.35
CA ILE A 501 -5.22 5.11 -1.39
C ILE A 501 -6.38 5.79 -2.15
N CYS A 502 -6.55 7.10 -1.97
CA CYS A 502 -7.46 7.94 -2.75
C CYS A 502 -6.87 9.34 -2.88
N PHE A 503 -7.35 10.12 -3.85
CA PHE A 503 -7.07 11.54 -3.95
C PHE A 503 -8.32 12.31 -4.37
N ASP A 504 -8.79 13.21 -3.51
CA ASP A 504 -9.97 14.02 -3.77
C ASP A 504 -9.58 15.50 -3.85
N TYR A 505 -9.89 16.18 -4.95
CA TYR A 505 -9.65 17.61 -5.15
C TYR A 505 -10.90 18.45 -4.81
N GLU A 506 -12.04 17.82 -4.49
CA GLU A 506 -13.29 18.53 -4.17
C GLU A 506 -13.16 19.37 -2.88
N GLY A 507 -13.19 20.70 -3.03
CA GLY A 507 -12.97 21.68 -1.95
C GLY A 507 -11.65 22.46 -2.05
N LEU A 508 -10.71 22.02 -2.90
CA LEU A 508 -9.48 22.78 -3.21
C LEU A 508 -9.74 23.89 -4.25
N PRO A 509 -8.83 24.88 -4.39
CA PRO A 509 -9.02 26.01 -5.31
C PRO A 509 -9.26 25.57 -6.76
N SER A 510 -10.32 26.10 -7.38
CA SER A 510 -10.69 25.83 -8.78
C SER A 510 -9.72 26.40 -9.82
N GLU A 511 -8.75 27.20 -9.38
CA GLU A 511 -7.60 27.60 -10.19
C GLU A 511 -6.34 27.58 -9.32
N ILE A 512 -5.27 26.94 -9.82
CA ILE A 512 -4.00 26.79 -9.08
C ILE A 512 -2.80 26.91 -10.02
N GLN A 513 -1.64 27.34 -9.50
CA GLN A 513 -0.39 27.36 -10.25
C GLN A 513 0.37 26.04 -10.08
N ASP A 514 1.00 25.58 -11.15
CA ASP A 514 1.66 24.26 -11.23
C ASP A 514 2.65 23.99 -10.08
N HIS A 515 3.57 24.91 -9.85
CA HIS A 515 4.58 24.82 -8.79
C HIS A 515 4.01 25.00 -7.38
N VAL A 516 2.89 25.70 -7.20
CA VAL A 516 2.22 25.81 -5.89
C VAL A 516 1.58 24.46 -5.54
N PHE A 517 0.99 23.77 -6.52
CA PHE A 517 0.49 22.40 -6.31
C PHE A 517 1.63 21.41 -6.04
N GLU A 518 2.74 21.47 -6.80
CA GLU A 518 3.94 20.67 -6.52
C GLU A 518 4.57 20.98 -5.15
N GLU A 519 4.47 22.23 -4.65
CA GLU A 519 4.95 22.63 -3.32
C GLU A 519 4.06 22.05 -2.20
N ARG A 520 2.73 22.15 -2.32
CA ARG A 520 1.79 21.65 -1.28
C ARG A 520 1.73 20.14 -1.20
N PHE A 521 1.64 19.47 -2.34
CA PHE A 521 1.46 18.02 -2.39
C PHE A 521 2.76 17.27 -2.67
N GLY A 522 3.87 17.94 -2.94
CA GLY A 522 5.14 17.33 -3.36
C GLY A 522 5.12 16.85 -4.81
N LYS A 523 6.30 16.72 -5.41
CA LYS A 523 6.48 16.50 -6.85
C LYS A 523 6.57 15.03 -7.27
N ASP A 524 7.09 14.19 -6.39
CA ASP A 524 7.47 12.80 -6.67
C ASP A 524 7.08 11.84 -5.53
N ARG A 525 7.38 10.54 -5.69
CA ARG A 525 7.10 9.47 -4.72
C ARG A 525 7.66 9.72 -3.31
N ASN A 526 8.69 10.55 -3.18
CA ASN A 526 9.47 10.73 -1.95
C ASN A 526 9.22 12.09 -1.26
N SER A 527 8.40 12.96 -1.85
CA SER A 527 8.12 14.32 -1.37
C SER A 527 6.62 14.54 -1.21
N GLY A 528 6.18 15.15 -0.11
CA GLY A 528 4.76 15.47 0.11
C GLY A 528 3.84 14.26 0.27
N ILE A 529 2.62 14.33 -0.26
CA ILE A 529 1.61 13.25 -0.16
C ILE A 529 2.13 11.98 -0.83
N ARG A 530 2.03 10.83 -0.16
CA ARG A 530 2.55 9.56 -0.66
C ARG A 530 1.40 8.60 -0.97
N PHE A 531 1.41 8.06 -2.18
CA PHE A 531 0.36 7.16 -2.67
C PHE A 531 0.85 5.72 -2.74
N ASP A 532 -0.09 4.79 -2.67
CA ASP A 532 0.13 3.45 -3.18
C ASP A 532 0.16 3.43 -4.72
N GLU A 533 0.72 2.38 -5.30
CA GLU A 533 0.75 2.16 -6.76
C GLU A 533 -0.67 1.91 -7.34
N VAL A 534 -1.64 1.59 -6.48
CA VAL A 534 -3.08 1.52 -6.80
C VAL A 534 -3.86 2.52 -5.95
N LEU A 535 -4.68 3.37 -6.59
CA LEU A 535 -5.69 4.18 -5.90
C LEU A 535 -7.08 3.58 -6.09
N MET A 536 -7.91 3.60 -5.04
CA MET A 536 -9.33 3.26 -5.10
C MET A 536 -10.10 4.29 -5.95
N TYR A 537 -9.88 5.58 -5.72
CA TYR A 537 -10.44 6.63 -6.59
C TYR A 537 -9.54 7.86 -6.70
N VAL A 538 -9.73 8.61 -7.79
CA VAL A 538 -9.37 10.03 -7.87
C VAL A 538 -10.58 10.85 -8.27
N ARG A 539 -10.78 12.03 -7.67
CA ARG A 539 -11.83 12.99 -8.06
C ARG A 539 -11.23 14.36 -8.39
N PHE A 540 -11.64 14.91 -9.53
CA PHE A 540 -11.35 16.28 -9.93
C PHE A 540 -12.65 17.04 -10.29
N PRO A 541 -12.97 18.16 -9.62
CA PRO A 541 -13.98 19.10 -10.09
C PRO A 541 -13.43 19.90 -11.28
N ILE A 542 -14.19 20.91 -11.76
CA ILE A 542 -13.71 21.85 -12.78
C ILE A 542 -12.54 22.70 -12.20
N VAL A 543 -11.30 22.25 -12.39
CA VAL A 543 -10.06 22.92 -11.97
C VAL A 543 -9.17 23.33 -13.16
N ALA A 544 -8.65 24.55 -13.13
CA ALA A 544 -7.69 25.09 -14.11
C ALA A 544 -6.26 25.17 -13.55
N VAL A 545 -5.26 24.85 -14.37
CA VAL A 545 -3.83 24.85 -13.98
C VAL A 545 -3.05 25.93 -14.71
N LYS A 546 -2.75 27.02 -14.01
CA LYS A 546 -1.89 28.12 -14.48
C LYS A 546 -0.42 27.71 -14.54
N ARG A 547 -0.04 27.08 -15.65
CA ARG A 547 1.36 26.85 -16.05
C ARG A 547 1.95 28.13 -16.66
N THR A 548 3.18 28.51 -16.30
CA THR A 548 3.79 29.77 -16.77
C THR A 548 5.23 29.62 -17.31
N GLY A 549 5.72 30.64 -18.00
CA GLY A 549 7.08 30.68 -18.55
C GLY A 549 7.34 29.62 -19.63
N ARG A 550 8.61 29.22 -19.80
CA ARG A 550 9.05 28.27 -20.86
C ARG A 550 8.52 26.84 -20.70
N ARG A 551 7.83 26.52 -19.60
CA ARG A 551 7.22 25.20 -19.34
C ARG A 551 5.72 25.15 -19.64
N ALA A 552 5.08 26.28 -19.90
CA ALA A 552 3.69 26.30 -20.32
C ALA A 552 3.54 25.57 -21.68
N PRO A 553 2.67 24.54 -21.79
CA PRO A 553 2.36 23.94 -23.08
C PRO A 553 1.70 25.00 -23.97
N LYS A 554 2.01 24.98 -25.27
CA LYS A 554 1.24 25.77 -26.23
C LYS A 554 -0.15 25.15 -26.34
N PRO A 555 -1.26 25.90 -26.21
CA PRO A 555 -2.60 25.37 -26.44
C PRO A 555 -2.68 24.73 -27.83
N ARG A 556 -3.04 23.46 -27.88
CA ARG A 556 -3.11 22.68 -29.14
C ARG A 556 -4.48 22.79 -29.81
N ALA A 557 -5.52 23.02 -29.00
CA ALA A 557 -6.91 23.21 -29.41
C ALA A 557 -7.62 24.20 -28.47
N LEU A 558 -8.91 24.47 -28.73
CA LEU A 558 -9.77 25.28 -27.85
C LEU A 558 -10.20 24.56 -26.56
N GLY A 559 -10.15 23.22 -26.55
CA GLY A 559 -10.52 22.41 -25.38
C GLY A 559 -9.44 22.43 -24.29
N ARG A 560 -9.86 22.22 -23.03
CA ARG A 560 -8.96 22.21 -21.87
C ARG A 560 -7.92 21.10 -21.93
N GLN A 561 -6.82 21.33 -21.21
CA GLN A 561 -5.64 20.46 -21.12
C GLN A 561 -5.17 20.26 -19.66
N ASP A 562 -5.95 20.73 -18.67
CA ASP A 562 -5.56 20.80 -17.25
C ASP A 562 -5.27 19.42 -16.66
N MET A 563 -6.07 18.41 -17.00
CA MET A 563 -5.91 17.04 -16.51
C MET A 563 -4.57 16.38 -16.91
N GLU A 564 -3.91 16.82 -17.99
CA GLU A 564 -2.58 16.33 -18.35
C GLU A 564 -1.56 16.58 -17.22
N PHE A 565 -1.75 17.64 -16.42
CA PHE A 565 -0.93 17.90 -15.23
C PHE A 565 -1.15 16.88 -14.13
N PHE A 566 -2.41 16.66 -13.73
CA PHE A 566 -2.72 15.84 -12.58
C PHE A 566 -2.42 14.36 -12.83
N PHE A 567 -2.67 13.84 -14.04
CA PHE A 567 -2.34 12.46 -14.38
C PHE A 567 -0.83 12.23 -14.54
N GLU A 568 -0.08 13.20 -15.09
CA GLU A 568 1.39 13.13 -15.09
C GLU A 568 1.98 13.20 -13.68
N TRP A 569 1.42 14.05 -12.81
CA TRP A 569 1.80 14.13 -11.40
C TRP A 569 1.50 12.82 -10.65
N LEU A 570 0.30 12.26 -10.77
CA LEU A 570 -0.05 10.94 -10.19
C LEU A 570 0.93 9.85 -10.66
N TYR A 571 1.31 9.86 -11.93
CA TYR A 571 2.31 8.92 -12.46
C TYR A 571 3.70 9.15 -11.84
N ASN A 572 4.13 10.41 -11.67
CA ASN A 572 5.41 10.77 -11.03
C ASN A 572 5.43 10.45 -9.51
N LYS A 573 4.26 10.45 -8.86
CA LYS A 573 4.07 9.92 -7.49
C LYS A 573 4.22 8.41 -7.37
N GLY A 574 4.16 7.68 -8.49
CA GLY A 574 4.24 6.21 -8.51
C GLY A 574 2.91 5.50 -8.73
N VAL A 575 1.79 6.22 -8.93
CA VAL A 575 0.50 5.59 -9.25
C VAL A 575 0.58 4.90 -10.61
N ARG A 576 0.15 3.64 -10.67
CA ARG A 576 0.13 2.81 -11.90
C ARG A 576 -1.27 2.31 -12.24
N ARG A 577 -2.20 2.34 -11.28
CA ARG A 577 -3.60 1.99 -11.47
C ARG A 577 -4.52 2.87 -10.63
N ILE A 578 -5.67 3.22 -11.18
CA ILE A 578 -6.77 3.85 -10.46
C ILE A 578 -8.02 2.99 -10.69
N LEU A 579 -8.71 2.58 -9.63
CA LEU A 579 -9.93 1.78 -9.77
C LEU A 579 -11.10 2.62 -10.26
N LYS A 580 -11.25 3.87 -9.79
CA LYS A 580 -12.24 4.83 -10.30
C LYS A 580 -11.66 6.22 -10.57
N VAL A 581 -11.86 6.73 -11.78
CA VAL A 581 -11.56 8.12 -12.17
C VAL A 581 -12.86 8.91 -12.23
N GLU A 582 -12.99 9.97 -11.44
CA GLU A 582 -14.09 10.94 -11.50
C GLU A 582 -13.55 12.31 -11.96
N VAL A 583 -14.04 12.83 -13.09
CA VAL A 583 -13.67 14.15 -13.60
C VAL A 583 -14.93 14.92 -14.01
N ASP A 584 -15.20 16.04 -13.35
CA ASP A 584 -16.22 16.99 -13.80
C ASP A 584 -15.70 17.82 -14.99
N ASP A 585 -16.22 17.49 -16.16
CA ASP A 585 -15.93 18.17 -17.42
C ASP A 585 -17.20 18.80 -18.03
N SER A 586 -18.20 19.07 -17.21
CA SER A 586 -19.49 19.67 -17.61
C SER A 586 -19.45 21.20 -17.78
N GLY A 587 -18.26 21.80 -17.67
CA GLY A 587 -18.04 23.24 -17.81
C GLY A 587 -18.24 23.77 -19.25
N LYS A 588 -18.25 25.10 -19.38
CA LYS A 588 -18.47 25.82 -20.67
C LYS A 588 -17.51 25.43 -21.78
N ILE A 589 -16.32 24.94 -21.43
CA ILE A 589 -15.31 24.43 -22.36
C ILE A 589 -14.85 23.09 -21.75
N PRO A 590 -15.14 21.94 -22.36
CA PRO A 590 -14.66 20.65 -21.89
C PRO A 590 -13.18 20.45 -22.26
N HIS A 591 -12.58 19.35 -21.79
CA HIS A 591 -11.28 18.90 -22.27
C HIS A 591 -11.34 18.48 -23.74
N SER A 592 -10.24 18.71 -24.46
CA SER A 592 -10.06 18.14 -25.79
C SER A 592 -9.86 16.62 -25.68
N ASP A 593 -10.43 15.86 -26.61
CA ASP A 593 -10.35 14.38 -26.61
C ASP A 593 -8.90 13.86 -26.63
N GLU A 594 -8.00 14.59 -27.30
CA GLU A 594 -6.54 14.39 -27.23
C GLU A 594 -5.99 14.50 -25.80
N ALA A 595 -6.39 15.52 -25.03
CA ALA A 595 -5.95 15.70 -23.65
C ALA A 595 -6.54 14.65 -22.69
N ILE A 596 -7.75 14.15 -22.96
CA ILE A 596 -8.33 13.00 -22.24
C ILE A 596 -7.47 11.76 -22.51
N GLN A 597 -7.16 11.47 -23.77
CA GLN A 597 -6.31 10.34 -24.15
C GLN A 597 -4.90 10.43 -23.53
N ASN A 598 -4.25 11.60 -23.59
CA ASN A 598 -2.92 11.82 -23.00
C ASN A 598 -2.91 11.64 -21.47
N SER A 599 -3.98 12.09 -20.79
CA SER A 599 -4.13 11.91 -19.34
C SER A 599 -4.27 10.42 -18.98
N LEU A 600 -5.03 9.66 -19.76
CA LEU A 600 -5.34 8.25 -19.54
C LEU A 600 -4.32 7.27 -20.17
N GLU A 601 -3.22 7.76 -20.75
CA GLU A 601 -2.19 6.90 -21.34
C GLU A 601 -1.30 6.23 -20.28
N LYS A 602 -0.90 6.95 -19.23
CA LYS A 602 0.17 6.50 -18.33
C LYS A 602 -0.29 5.58 -17.19
N ILE A 603 -1.61 5.47 -16.95
CA ILE A 603 -2.20 4.85 -15.76
C ILE A 603 -3.38 3.95 -16.16
N VAL A 604 -3.44 2.72 -15.63
CA VAL A 604 -4.53 1.78 -15.91
C VAL A 604 -5.80 2.18 -15.14
N VAL A 605 -6.96 2.24 -15.80
CA VAL A 605 -8.25 2.62 -15.20
C VAL A 605 -9.25 1.46 -15.28
N GLU A 606 -9.98 1.17 -14.19
CA GLU A 606 -11.03 0.14 -14.17
C GLU A 606 -12.46 0.71 -14.28
N HIS A 607 -12.74 1.88 -13.72
CA HIS A 607 -13.96 2.67 -13.92
C HIS A 607 -13.62 4.09 -14.37
N LEU A 608 -14.08 4.49 -15.56
CA LEU A 608 -13.97 5.85 -16.09
C LEU A 608 -15.31 6.60 -15.94
N ASP A 609 -15.32 7.69 -15.16
CA ASP A 609 -16.44 8.61 -14.99
C ASP A 609 -15.99 10.03 -15.38
N TRP A 610 -15.99 10.30 -16.69
CA TRP A 610 -15.56 11.59 -17.25
C TRP A 610 -16.78 12.32 -17.80
N GLN A 611 -17.21 13.39 -17.11
CA GLN A 611 -18.50 14.05 -17.32
C GLN A 611 -18.57 14.98 -18.55
N LYS A 612 -17.84 14.63 -19.62
CA LYS A 612 -17.92 15.26 -20.94
C LYS A 612 -19.08 14.64 -21.71
N THR A 613 -20.06 15.47 -22.08
CA THR A 613 -21.22 15.03 -22.87
C THR A 613 -20.76 14.42 -24.20
N ASP A 614 -21.36 13.30 -24.58
CA ASP A 614 -21.14 12.57 -25.84
C ASP A 614 -19.65 12.25 -26.15
N LEU A 615 -18.92 11.80 -25.12
CA LEU A 615 -17.53 11.35 -25.24
C LEU A 615 -17.34 10.27 -26.34
N ASP A 616 -16.33 10.44 -27.20
CA ASP A 616 -16.10 9.55 -28.35
C ASP A 616 -15.72 8.12 -27.90
N PRO A 617 -16.40 7.06 -28.39
CA PRO A 617 -16.09 5.67 -28.04
C PRO A 617 -14.64 5.26 -28.30
N ARG A 618 -13.97 5.87 -29.29
CA ARG A 618 -12.57 5.61 -29.61
C ARG A 618 -11.67 5.99 -28.45
N ILE A 619 -11.89 7.14 -27.80
CA ILE A 619 -11.06 7.60 -26.67
C ILE A 619 -11.17 6.61 -25.51
N ILE A 620 -12.39 6.16 -25.20
CA ILE A 620 -12.67 5.14 -24.18
C ILE A 620 -11.93 3.82 -24.51
N CYS A 621 -11.88 3.43 -25.79
CA CYS A 621 -11.19 2.22 -26.25
C CYS A 621 -9.66 2.35 -26.33
N HIS A 622 -9.09 3.55 -26.33
CA HIS A 622 -7.64 3.80 -26.37
C HIS A 622 -7.01 4.08 -25.00
N VAL A 623 -7.79 4.13 -23.91
CA VAL A 623 -7.28 4.11 -22.52
C VAL A 623 -6.30 2.95 -22.37
N ARG A 624 -5.08 3.21 -21.88
CA ARG A 624 -3.95 2.27 -21.94
C ARG A 624 -3.83 1.38 -20.69
N ASN A 625 -3.27 0.18 -20.86
CA ASN A 625 -3.37 -0.90 -19.86
C ASN A 625 -2.08 -1.71 -19.61
N THR A 626 -0.99 -1.44 -20.34
CA THR A 626 0.28 -2.17 -20.18
C THR A 626 1.14 -1.59 -19.07
N THR A 627 1.22 -2.30 -17.93
CA THR A 627 2.29 -2.13 -16.95
C THR A 627 3.62 -2.62 -17.55
N ALA A 628 4.74 -2.00 -17.18
CA ALA A 628 6.06 -2.30 -17.75
C ALA A 628 6.55 -3.75 -17.51
N ASP A 629 5.96 -4.48 -16.55
CA ASP A 629 6.36 -5.85 -16.20
C ASP A 629 5.88 -6.94 -17.18
N ASP A 630 5.08 -6.60 -18.20
CA ASP A 630 4.31 -7.55 -19.04
C ASP A 630 4.69 -7.47 -20.54
N GLU A 631 5.91 -7.04 -20.89
CA GLU A 631 6.39 -6.87 -22.28
C GLU A 631 6.38 -8.16 -23.14
N THR A 632 6.21 -9.35 -22.54
CA THR A 632 6.24 -10.64 -23.24
C THR A 632 4.86 -11.12 -23.75
N SER A 633 3.92 -10.22 -23.99
CA SER A 633 2.56 -10.55 -24.46
C SER A 633 2.00 -9.48 -25.40
N GLU A 634 2.04 -9.73 -26.70
CA GLU A 634 1.58 -8.82 -27.78
C GLU A 634 0.06 -8.53 -27.78
N THR A 635 -0.70 -9.05 -26.82
CA THR A 635 -2.14 -8.74 -26.66
C THR A 635 -2.35 -7.55 -25.73
N VAL A 636 -2.78 -6.41 -26.28
CA VAL A 636 -3.22 -5.23 -25.52
C VAL A 636 -4.51 -5.56 -24.76
N ARG A 637 -4.39 -5.88 -23.47
CA ARG A 637 -5.51 -6.29 -22.61
C ARG A 637 -6.14 -5.08 -21.93
N VAL A 638 -7.27 -4.59 -22.44
CA VAL A 638 -7.99 -3.50 -21.79
C VAL A 638 -8.64 -3.96 -20.48
N ASP A 639 -8.34 -3.26 -19.39
CA ASP A 639 -8.74 -3.54 -18.01
C ASP A 639 -9.98 -2.75 -17.54
N LEU A 640 -10.48 -1.82 -18.36
CA LEU A 640 -11.71 -1.08 -18.11
C LEU A 640 -12.92 -2.02 -17.98
N ARG A 641 -13.61 -1.93 -16.85
CA ARG A 641 -14.79 -2.72 -16.46
C ARG A 641 -16.07 -1.92 -16.46
N GLU A 642 -15.98 -0.66 -16.08
CA GLU A 642 -17.13 0.21 -15.87
C GLU A 642 -16.89 1.54 -16.56
N VAL A 643 -17.95 2.12 -17.10
CA VAL A 643 -17.91 3.48 -17.67
C VAL A 643 -19.18 4.23 -17.32
N THR A 644 -19.06 5.46 -16.86
CA THR A 644 -20.17 6.41 -16.77
C THR A 644 -20.13 7.32 -17.99
N LEU A 645 -21.25 7.42 -18.69
CA LEU A 645 -21.39 8.17 -19.93
C LEU A 645 -22.49 9.21 -19.81
N LYS A 646 -22.13 10.47 -20.04
CA LYS A 646 -23.05 11.60 -20.10
C LYS A 646 -23.58 11.77 -21.51
N TRP A 647 -24.89 11.67 -21.69
CA TRP A 647 -25.53 11.67 -22.99
C TRP A 647 -26.34 12.94 -23.23
N SER A 648 -26.33 13.48 -24.46
CA SER A 648 -27.12 14.67 -24.83
C SER A 648 -28.61 14.40 -25.12
N GLY A 649 -29.01 13.13 -25.23
CA GLY A 649 -30.29 12.73 -25.84
C GLY A 649 -30.17 12.38 -27.34
N ASN A 650 -29.02 12.62 -27.98
CA ASN A 650 -28.81 12.29 -29.39
C ASN A 650 -28.64 10.76 -29.61
N ASN A 651 -29.64 10.12 -30.24
CA ASN A 651 -29.61 8.67 -30.54
C ASN A 651 -28.44 8.24 -31.47
N ALA A 652 -27.81 9.16 -32.23
CA ALA A 652 -26.61 8.84 -32.99
C ALA A 652 -25.44 8.41 -32.08
N VAL A 653 -25.36 8.96 -30.87
CA VAL A 653 -24.31 8.66 -29.88
C VAL A 653 -24.55 7.30 -29.23
N LEU A 654 -25.82 6.97 -28.93
CA LEU A 654 -26.19 5.60 -28.54
C LEU A 654 -25.94 4.56 -29.66
N ARG A 655 -25.85 4.99 -30.92
CA ARG A 655 -25.47 4.09 -32.03
C ARG A 655 -23.95 3.90 -32.06
N SER A 656 -23.14 4.97 -32.05
CA SER A 656 -21.68 4.83 -32.07
C SER A 656 -21.12 4.12 -30.82
N TRP A 657 -21.64 4.38 -29.61
CA TRP A 657 -21.24 3.62 -28.42
C TRP A 657 -21.56 2.12 -28.50
N SER A 658 -22.54 1.71 -29.31
CA SER A 658 -22.86 0.29 -29.53
C SER A 658 -22.27 -0.31 -30.82
N GLU A 659 -21.51 0.45 -31.61
CA GLU A 659 -20.85 -0.04 -32.83
C GLU A 659 -19.72 -1.04 -32.52
N VAL A 660 -19.33 -1.87 -33.49
CA VAL A 660 -18.35 -2.95 -33.28
C VAL A 660 -16.98 -2.42 -32.81
N ASP A 661 -16.56 -1.26 -33.33
CA ASP A 661 -15.31 -0.58 -32.93
C ASP A 661 -15.42 0.25 -31.63
N GLY A 662 -16.62 0.39 -31.07
CA GLY A 662 -16.89 1.10 -29.83
C GLY A 662 -16.82 0.21 -28.58
N LEU A 663 -17.72 0.42 -27.61
CA LEU A 663 -17.70 -0.28 -26.32
C LEU A 663 -17.63 -1.82 -26.38
N PRO A 664 -18.20 -2.54 -27.38
CA PRO A 664 -17.96 -3.97 -27.61
C PRO A 664 -16.49 -4.40 -27.60
N LYS A 665 -15.59 -3.55 -28.11
CA LYS A 665 -14.15 -3.79 -28.29
C LYS A 665 -13.39 -3.94 -26.97
N LEU A 666 -13.87 -3.29 -25.93
CA LEU A 666 -13.39 -3.45 -24.55
C LEU A 666 -13.71 -4.89 -24.09
N PRO A 667 -12.74 -5.75 -23.72
CA PRO A 667 -13.00 -7.17 -23.46
C PRO A 667 -13.50 -7.44 -22.03
N LYS A 668 -13.25 -6.50 -21.10
CA LYS A 668 -13.59 -6.61 -19.67
C LYS A 668 -14.70 -5.68 -19.21
N LEU A 669 -15.29 -4.87 -20.11
CA LEU A 669 -16.45 -4.04 -19.77
C LEU A 669 -17.61 -4.94 -19.30
N GLU A 670 -18.07 -4.70 -18.08
CA GLU A 670 -19.15 -5.39 -17.37
C GLU A 670 -20.36 -4.46 -17.21
N VAL A 671 -20.14 -3.16 -17.01
CA VAL A 671 -21.19 -2.16 -16.71
C VAL A 671 -21.03 -0.87 -17.53
N VAL A 672 -22.15 -0.36 -18.04
CA VAL A 672 -22.30 1.02 -18.54
C VAL A 672 -23.33 1.74 -17.68
N HIS A 673 -22.91 2.79 -16.99
CA HIS A 673 -23.81 3.78 -16.41
C HIS A 673 -24.09 4.87 -17.45
N LEU A 674 -25.36 5.17 -17.68
CA LEU A 674 -25.79 6.16 -18.65
C LEU A 674 -26.50 7.29 -17.89
N ASP A 675 -25.84 8.42 -17.74
CA ASP A 675 -26.43 9.62 -17.14
C ASP A 675 -27.33 10.28 -18.21
N VAL A 676 -28.64 10.17 -18.02
CA VAL A 676 -29.68 10.65 -18.95
C VAL A 676 -30.12 12.05 -18.50
N PRO A 677 -30.22 13.05 -19.41
CA PRO A 677 -30.73 14.39 -19.06
C PRO A 677 -32.15 14.35 -18.47
N ALA A 678 -32.54 15.40 -17.75
CA ALA A 678 -33.91 15.47 -17.25
C ALA A 678 -34.89 15.59 -18.43
N GLN A 679 -36.12 15.09 -18.27
CA GLN A 679 -37.12 15.07 -19.34
C GLN A 679 -37.52 16.47 -19.86
N SER A 680 -37.21 17.54 -19.11
CA SER A 680 -37.33 18.93 -19.55
C SER A 680 -36.30 19.35 -20.61
N ASP A 681 -35.18 18.63 -20.66
CA ASP A 681 -33.97 18.99 -21.40
C ASP A 681 -33.83 18.12 -22.67
N LEU A 682 -34.73 17.14 -22.84
CA LEU A 682 -34.80 16.21 -23.95
C LEU A 682 -35.91 16.63 -24.93
N TYR A 683 -35.59 16.65 -26.22
CA TYR A 683 -36.55 16.92 -27.30
C TYR A 683 -37.50 15.74 -27.58
N ASP A 684 -37.11 14.53 -27.17
CA ASP A 684 -37.85 13.28 -27.39
C ASP A 684 -38.71 12.88 -26.17
N SER A 685 -39.79 12.13 -26.41
CA SER A 685 -40.67 11.63 -25.36
C SER A 685 -40.03 10.52 -24.51
N ARG A 686 -40.46 10.39 -23.26
CA ARG A 686 -39.95 9.39 -22.30
C ARG A 686 -39.92 7.97 -22.85
N ASP A 687 -41.00 7.54 -23.50
CA ASP A 687 -41.13 6.17 -24.01
C ASP A 687 -40.18 5.91 -25.18
N TRP A 688 -39.95 6.92 -26.03
CA TRP A 688 -38.99 6.87 -27.13
C TRP A 688 -37.55 6.86 -26.62
N VAL A 689 -37.23 7.69 -25.62
CA VAL A 689 -35.94 7.68 -24.92
C VAL A 689 -35.66 6.31 -24.30
N GLN A 690 -36.63 5.74 -23.56
CA GLN A 690 -36.49 4.42 -22.94
C GLN A 690 -36.36 3.29 -23.97
N MET A 691 -37.05 3.39 -25.11
CA MET A 691 -36.89 2.46 -26.23
C MET A 691 -35.47 2.54 -26.82
N ASN A 692 -34.93 3.74 -27.07
CA ASN A 692 -33.58 3.91 -27.59
C ASN A 692 -32.50 3.36 -26.64
N ILE A 693 -32.68 3.50 -25.32
CA ILE A 693 -31.79 2.94 -24.30
C ILE A 693 -31.86 1.40 -24.28
N LYS A 694 -33.06 0.82 -24.40
CA LYS A 694 -33.26 -0.64 -24.50
C LYS A 694 -32.62 -1.21 -25.77
N ASP A 695 -32.78 -0.53 -26.90
CA ASP A 695 -32.20 -0.92 -28.18
C ASP A 695 -30.67 -0.77 -28.16
N PHE A 696 -30.13 0.27 -27.51
CA PHE A 696 -28.71 0.44 -27.24
C PHE A 696 -28.14 -0.75 -26.47
N GLY A 697 -28.73 -1.11 -25.33
CA GLY A 697 -28.31 -2.27 -24.55
C GLY A 697 -28.38 -3.59 -25.34
N THR A 698 -29.36 -3.71 -26.24
CA THR A 698 -29.51 -4.88 -27.13
C THR A 698 -28.41 -4.94 -28.20
N ARG A 699 -28.15 -3.83 -28.91
CA ARG A 699 -27.06 -3.73 -29.90
C ARG A 699 -25.68 -3.97 -29.28
N LEU A 700 -25.41 -3.32 -28.14
CA LEU A 700 -24.18 -3.43 -27.38
C LEU A 700 -23.87 -4.89 -27.02
N ASN A 701 -24.86 -5.60 -26.47
CA ASN A 701 -24.71 -7.01 -26.10
C ASN A 701 -24.58 -7.95 -27.31
N LYS A 702 -25.27 -7.67 -28.42
CA LYS A 702 -25.08 -8.44 -29.66
C LYS A 702 -23.65 -8.31 -30.17
N ASN A 703 -23.22 -7.07 -30.45
CA ASN A 703 -21.92 -6.79 -31.06
C ASN A 703 -20.75 -7.23 -30.14
N ALA A 704 -20.91 -7.19 -28.82
CA ALA A 704 -19.90 -7.67 -27.86
C ALA A 704 -19.77 -9.21 -27.79
N ASN A 705 -20.73 -9.97 -28.33
CA ASN A 705 -20.62 -11.41 -28.51
C ASN A 705 -20.18 -11.78 -29.94
N ASP A 706 -20.67 -11.08 -30.97
CA ASP A 706 -20.22 -11.24 -32.35
C ASP A 706 -18.68 -11.03 -32.43
N SER A 707 -18.16 -9.95 -31.84
CA SER A 707 -16.72 -9.62 -31.74
C SER A 707 -15.85 -10.65 -30.99
N ARG A 708 -16.47 -11.60 -30.29
CA ARG A 708 -15.79 -12.70 -29.59
C ARG A 708 -15.68 -13.95 -30.47
N ASN A 709 -16.68 -14.18 -31.34
CA ASN A 709 -16.73 -15.35 -32.21
C ASN A 709 -15.68 -15.27 -33.33
N ASP A 710 -15.51 -14.09 -33.97
CA ASP A 710 -14.48 -13.89 -35.01
C ASP A 710 -13.07 -14.26 -34.53
N LYS A 711 -12.72 -13.85 -33.29
CA LYS A 711 -11.42 -14.18 -32.69
C LYS A 711 -11.24 -15.70 -32.50
N SER A 712 -12.31 -16.43 -32.18
CA SER A 712 -12.26 -17.90 -32.09
C SER A 712 -12.26 -18.63 -33.45
N HIS A 713 -12.62 -17.96 -34.55
CA HIS A 713 -12.45 -18.48 -35.90
C HIS A 713 -11.05 -18.21 -36.47
N SER A 714 -10.44 -17.07 -36.13
CA SER A 714 -9.11 -16.68 -36.64
C SER A 714 -7.97 -17.63 -36.22
N GLU A 715 -8.09 -18.36 -35.11
CA GLU A 715 -7.11 -19.36 -34.66
C GLU A 715 -7.27 -20.74 -35.33
N LYS A 716 -8.14 -20.88 -36.35
CA LYS A 716 -8.49 -22.19 -36.93
C LYS A 716 -8.56 -22.27 -38.46
N LEU A 717 -8.24 -21.21 -39.20
CA LEU A 717 -8.36 -21.20 -40.66
C LEU A 717 -7.00 -21.11 -41.38
N ASP A 718 -6.17 -22.12 -41.15
CA ASP A 718 -4.89 -22.32 -41.86
C ASP A 718 -4.86 -23.74 -42.47
N SER A 719 -5.90 -24.07 -43.26
CA SER A 719 -5.97 -25.27 -44.11
C SER A 719 -7.01 -25.14 -45.24
N ASP A 720 -6.50 -25.01 -46.47
CA ASP A 720 -7.09 -25.32 -47.79
C ASP A 720 -8.56 -25.02 -48.17
N THR A 721 -8.70 -23.96 -48.97
CA THR A 721 -9.05 -24.04 -50.41
C THR A 721 -10.26 -24.88 -50.88
N SER A 722 -11.39 -24.18 -51.06
CA SER A 722 -12.35 -24.27 -52.20
C SER A 722 -12.95 -25.62 -52.66
N GLN A 723 -14.27 -25.73 -52.56
CA GLN A 723 -15.14 -25.85 -53.76
C GLN A 723 -16.59 -25.40 -53.48
N VAL A 724 -17.38 -25.22 -54.54
CA VAL A 724 -18.74 -24.64 -54.52
C VAL A 724 -19.73 -25.64 -55.12
N LEU A 725 -20.92 -25.80 -54.51
CA LEU A 725 -22.21 -25.99 -55.20
C LEU A 725 -23.41 -25.97 -54.22
N GLU A 726 -24.61 -25.80 -54.77
CA GLU A 726 -25.88 -25.61 -54.04
C GLU A 726 -26.58 -26.94 -53.74
N GLY A 727 -27.51 -26.95 -52.77
CA GLY A 727 -28.38 -28.13 -52.53
C GLY A 727 -29.28 -27.99 -51.29
N SER A 728 -30.56 -27.65 -51.50
CA SER A 728 -31.56 -27.53 -50.44
C SER A 728 -32.19 -28.88 -50.06
N THR A 729 -32.22 -29.25 -48.79
CA THR A 729 -33.26 -30.15 -48.25
C THR A 729 -33.42 -30.03 -46.73
N GLU A 730 -34.65 -30.12 -46.24
CA GLU A 730 -34.98 -30.18 -44.82
C GLU A 730 -35.02 -31.64 -44.34
N GLN A 731 -34.56 -31.93 -43.10
CA GLN A 731 -35.28 -32.81 -42.16
C GLN A 731 -34.69 -32.79 -40.73
N MET A 732 -35.34 -33.51 -39.81
CA MET A 732 -35.38 -33.20 -38.37
C MET A 732 -34.45 -34.01 -37.45
N ALA A 733 -34.10 -33.35 -36.34
CA ALA A 733 -33.94 -33.87 -34.98
C ALA A 733 -32.80 -34.85 -34.64
N GLY A 734 -32.02 -34.48 -33.62
CA GLY A 734 -30.95 -35.27 -33.02
C GLY A 734 -30.28 -34.54 -31.85
N THR A 735 -31.07 -34.09 -30.86
CA THR A 735 -30.59 -33.21 -29.79
C THR A 735 -29.70 -33.92 -28.76
N ALA A 736 -28.39 -33.71 -28.85
CA ALA A 736 -27.45 -33.98 -27.77
C ALA A 736 -27.22 -32.70 -26.95
N ASP A 737 -27.71 -32.66 -25.70
CA ASP A 737 -27.82 -31.44 -24.89
C ASP A 737 -26.46 -30.93 -24.38
N THR A 738 -25.77 -30.16 -25.22
CA THR A 738 -24.49 -29.53 -24.91
C THR A 738 -24.72 -28.04 -24.66
N LYS A 739 -24.87 -27.65 -23.39
CA LYS A 739 -25.12 -26.26 -23.01
C LYS A 739 -24.10 -25.31 -23.65
N PRO A 740 -24.52 -24.31 -24.46
CA PRO A 740 -23.58 -23.37 -25.06
C PRO A 740 -22.89 -22.52 -23.98
N PRO A 741 -21.64 -22.09 -24.22
CA PRO A 741 -20.92 -21.25 -23.26
C PRO A 741 -21.67 -19.94 -23.03
N ALA A 742 -21.79 -19.53 -21.76
CA ALA A 742 -22.54 -18.34 -21.39
C ALA A 742 -22.03 -17.09 -22.16
N GLY A 743 -22.95 -16.45 -22.87
CA GLY A 743 -22.70 -15.20 -23.59
C GLY A 743 -22.28 -14.10 -22.63
N ARG A 744 -21.42 -13.20 -23.11
CA ARG A 744 -21.02 -12.01 -22.37
C ARG A 744 -22.23 -11.09 -22.24
N LYS A 745 -22.51 -10.62 -21.02
CA LYS A 745 -23.58 -9.66 -20.75
C LYS A 745 -22.99 -8.37 -20.15
N ILE A 746 -23.15 -7.26 -20.85
CA ILE A 746 -22.85 -5.91 -20.37
C ILE A 746 -24.16 -5.33 -19.81
N ALA A 747 -24.15 -4.91 -18.55
CA ALA A 747 -25.30 -4.24 -17.94
C ALA A 747 -25.34 -2.76 -18.35
N VAL A 748 -26.52 -2.25 -18.70
CA VAL A 748 -26.75 -0.81 -18.93
C VAL A 748 -27.70 -0.30 -17.86
N PHE A 749 -27.25 0.66 -17.06
CA PHE A 749 -28.04 1.30 -16.01
C PHE A 749 -28.27 2.77 -16.37
N PRO A 750 -29.47 3.16 -16.85
CA PRO A 750 -29.82 4.57 -16.94
C PRO A 750 -29.92 5.18 -15.54
N ARG A 751 -29.42 6.40 -15.40
CA ARG A 751 -29.55 7.23 -14.21
C ARG A 751 -30.28 8.51 -14.62
N ASP A 752 -31.45 8.75 -14.01
CA ASP A 752 -32.21 9.98 -14.26
C ASP A 752 -31.43 11.19 -13.74
N GLY A 753 -31.17 12.16 -14.62
CA GLY A 753 -30.63 13.46 -14.25
C GLY A 753 -31.53 14.13 -13.22
N LYS A 754 -30.97 14.43 -12.04
CA LYS A 754 -31.61 15.35 -11.09
C LYS A 754 -31.89 16.66 -11.83
N LYS A 755 -33.12 17.18 -11.71
CA LYS A 755 -33.49 18.47 -12.30
C LYS A 755 -32.40 19.50 -12.02
N GLY A 756 -32.00 20.25 -13.05
CA GLY A 756 -31.24 21.48 -12.86
C GLY A 756 -31.97 22.32 -11.81
N THR A 757 -31.32 22.51 -10.65
CA THR A 757 -31.86 23.39 -9.62
C THR A 757 -31.52 24.79 -10.09
N ASP A 758 -32.53 25.56 -10.51
CA ASP A 758 -32.35 26.93 -10.94
C ASP A 758 -31.49 27.67 -9.91
N MET A 759 -30.33 28.16 -10.35
CA MET A 759 -29.40 28.85 -9.48
C MET A 759 -30.04 30.19 -9.11
N LEU A 760 -30.74 30.23 -7.98
CA LEU A 760 -31.54 31.37 -7.54
C LEU A 760 -30.61 32.59 -7.38
N MET A 761 -30.60 33.45 -8.39
CA MET A 761 -29.82 34.69 -8.41
C MET A 761 -30.35 35.64 -7.34
N SER A 762 -29.82 35.49 -6.13
CA SER A 762 -30.10 36.40 -5.02
C SER A 762 -29.72 37.82 -5.44
N SER A 763 -30.72 38.67 -5.56
CA SER A 763 -30.56 40.03 -6.10
C SER A 763 -29.79 40.90 -5.12
N SER A 764 -28.50 41.09 -5.41
CA SER A 764 -27.62 42.18 -4.97
C SER A 764 -28.10 42.99 -3.75
N GLY A 765 -27.93 42.45 -2.55
CA GLY A 765 -28.11 43.20 -1.31
C GLY A 765 -27.08 44.34 -1.24
N VAL A 766 -27.55 45.59 -1.13
CA VAL A 766 -26.68 46.77 -1.04
C VAL A 766 -25.77 46.66 0.21
N PRO A 767 -24.44 46.80 0.08
CA PRO A 767 -23.55 46.80 1.24
C PRO A 767 -23.88 47.98 2.16
N LYS A 768 -24.32 47.71 3.39
CA LYS A 768 -24.24 48.70 4.46
C LYS A 768 -22.77 48.95 4.77
N PRO A 769 -22.33 50.21 4.97
CA PRO A 769 -20.95 50.49 5.33
C PRO A 769 -20.64 49.87 6.70
N ALA A 770 -19.79 48.85 6.72
CA ALA A 770 -19.17 48.38 7.94
C ALA A 770 -18.35 49.54 8.54
N ARG A 771 -18.54 49.84 9.82
CA ARG A 771 -17.63 50.76 10.52
C ARG A 771 -16.29 50.06 10.67
N SER A 772 -15.29 50.54 9.95
CA SER A 772 -13.89 50.20 10.21
C SER A 772 -13.49 50.79 11.56
N ASN A 773 -13.57 49.98 12.61
CA ASN A 773 -12.76 50.25 13.81
C ASN A 773 -11.28 50.15 13.40
N PRO A 774 -10.38 50.96 13.98
CA PRO A 774 -8.95 50.80 13.74
C PRO A 774 -8.51 49.41 14.23
N VAL A 775 -7.59 48.78 13.49
CA VAL A 775 -7.06 47.46 13.83
C VAL A 775 -6.29 47.55 15.15
N THR A 776 -6.79 46.89 16.20
CA THR A 776 -6.02 46.64 17.43
C THR A 776 -5.10 45.45 17.19
N GLU A 777 -3.88 45.74 16.73
CA GLU A 777 -2.81 44.74 16.69
C GLU A 777 -2.48 44.31 18.12
N HIS A 778 -2.57 43.01 18.40
CA HIS A 778 -2.21 42.47 19.71
C HIS A 778 -0.68 42.49 19.86
N ASP A 779 -0.15 43.30 20.78
CA ASP A 779 1.29 43.38 21.07
C ASP A 779 1.93 41.99 21.36
N TRP A 780 1.15 41.08 21.95
CA TRP A 780 1.54 39.69 22.17
C TRP A 780 1.83 38.93 20.86
N LEU A 781 0.99 39.10 19.84
CA LEU A 781 1.19 38.52 18.50
C LEU A 781 2.37 39.20 17.81
N ASN A 782 2.41 40.53 17.80
CA ASN A 782 3.52 41.29 17.19
C ASN A 782 4.89 40.91 17.79
N CYS A 783 4.95 40.64 19.10
CA CYS A 783 6.16 40.17 19.77
C CYS A 783 6.53 38.72 19.39
N THR A 784 5.57 37.80 19.40
CA THR A 784 5.83 36.37 19.11
C THR A 784 6.11 36.11 17.63
N GLU A 785 5.39 36.74 16.72
CA GLU A 785 5.57 36.61 15.26
C GLU A 785 6.95 37.16 14.83
N ARG A 786 7.37 38.30 15.41
CA ARG A 786 8.72 38.85 15.24
C ARG A 786 9.81 37.91 15.76
N PHE A 787 9.70 37.43 17.00
CA PHE A 787 10.67 36.47 17.56
C PHE A 787 10.70 35.16 16.77
N GLY A 788 9.54 34.69 16.30
CA GLY A 788 9.41 33.48 15.51
C GLY A 788 10.05 33.56 14.13
N GLY A 789 9.90 34.68 13.42
CA GLY A 789 10.62 34.92 12.17
C GLY A 789 12.15 34.93 12.36
N CYS A 790 12.62 35.48 13.49
CA CYS A 790 14.04 35.48 13.83
C CYS A 790 14.57 34.07 14.17
N MET A 791 13.80 33.30 14.94
CA MET A 791 14.15 31.93 15.31
C MET A 791 14.07 30.96 14.14
N ASP A 792 13.19 31.16 13.15
CA ASP A 792 13.16 30.36 11.91
C ASP A 792 14.49 30.47 11.13
N LEU A 793 14.99 31.70 10.94
CA LEU A 793 16.27 31.96 10.28
C LEU A 793 17.45 31.40 11.08
N PHE A 794 17.43 31.54 12.40
CA PHE A 794 18.48 30.99 13.28
C PHE A 794 18.46 29.46 13.36
N TRP A 795 17.26 28.84 13.37
CA TRP A 795 17.07 27.39 13.33
C TRP A 795 17.62 26.80 12.04
N LYS A 796 17.20 27.31 10.88
CA LYS A 796 17.68 26.87 9.56
C LYS A 796 19.20 26.92 9.47
N ARG A 797 19.81 28.06 9.84
CA ARG A 797 21.28 28.20 9.87
C ARG A 797 21.97 27.22 10.83
N THR A 798 21.38 26.96 12.00
CA THR A 798 21.93 26.00 12.98
C THR A 798 21.86 24.56 12.45
N VAL A 799 20.75 24.19 11.82
CA VAL A 799 20.59 22.87 11.19
C VAL A 799 21.55 22.70 10.01
N ASP A 800 21.71 23.71 9.14
CA ASP A 800 22.62 23.61 8.00
C ASP A 800 24.09 23.52 8.42
N LEU A 801 24.53 24.30 9.42
CA LEU A 801 25.86 24.15 10.03
C LEU A 801 26.07 22.74 10.64
N SER A 802 25.04 22.12 11.21
CA SER A 802 25.13 20.74 11.71
C SER A 802 25.27 19.71 10.58
N ARG A 803 24.62 19.95 9.42
CA ARG A 803 24.73 19.12 8.21
C ARG A 803 26.12 19.24 7.57
N GLU A 804 26.70 20.44 7.54
CA GLU A 804 28.05 20.68 7.02
C GLU A 804 29.12 19.91 7.81
N GLN A 805 29.00 19.82 9.15
CA GLN A 805 29.93 19.03 9.97
C GLN A 805 29.83 17.52 9.69
N ILE A 806 28.62 17.00 9.43
CA ILE A 806 28.42 15.59 9.05
C ILE A 806 28.89 15.31 7.62
N GLY A 807 28.74 16.27 6.69
CA GLY A 807 28.96 16.08 5.26
C GLY A 807 30.42 16.05 4.80
N ASN A 808 31.35 16.63 5.57
CA ASN A 808 32.72 16.88 5.08
C ASN A 808 33.63 15.65 4.97
N ASP A 809 33.33 14.53 5.66
CA ASP A 809 34.24 13.37 5.72
C ASP A 809 33.69 12.07 5.09
N SER A 810 33.14 12.20 3.89
CA SER A 810 32.62 11.09 3.07
C SER A 810 33.63 9.98 2.72
N LYS A 811 34.91 10.12 3.08
CA LYS A 811 35.94 9.08 2.95
C LYS A 811 36.18 8.27 4.24
N HIS A 812 35.68 8.71 5.39
CA HIS A 812 35.84 8.04 6.69
C HIS A 812 34.60 7.28 7.20
N ALA A 813 33.46 7.32 6.51
CA ALA A 813 32.21 6.68 6.95
C ALA A 813 32.36 5.19 7.37
N ASN A 814 33.23 4.42 6.71
CA ASN A 814 33.52 3.01 7.05
C ASN A 814 34.61 2.83 8.12
N ARG A 815 34.93 3.86 8.91
CA ARG A 815 35.87 3.86 10.04
C ARG A 815 35.41 4.67 11.25
N LEU A 816 34.19 5.19 11.26
CA LEU A 816 33.63 5.92 12.41
C LEU A 816 33.66 5.06 13.67
N SER A 817 34.15 5.63 14.77
CA SER A 817 34.13 5.01 16.07
C SER A 817 32.71 4.92 16.64
N LYS A 818 32.53 4.07 17.65
CA LYS A 818 31.25 3.92 18.37
C LYS A 818 30.80 5.22 19.09
N GLY A 819 31.73 6.17 19.31
CA GLY A 819 31.40 7.51 19.80
C GLY A 819 30.81 8.39 18.70
N GLU A 820 31.50 8.52 17.57
CA GLU A 820 31.11 9.41 16.46
C GLU A 820 29.74 9.02 15.86
N VAL A 821 29.44 7.73 15.72
CA VAL A 821 28.11 7.26 15.27
C VAL A 821 27.02 7.78 16.21
N ARG A 822 27.20 7.64 17.54
CA ARG A 822 26.24 8.09 18.54
C ARG A 822 26.07 9.63 18.55
N VAL A 823 27.13 10.37 18.23
CA VAL A 823 27.06 11.84 18.08
C VAL A 823 26.29 12.20 16.80
N SER A 824 26.54 11.52 15.67
CA SER A 824 25.77 11.69 14.43
C SER A 824 24.27 11.40 14.65
N ASP A 825 23.93 10.31 15.32
CA ASP A 825 22.54 9.97 15.68
C ASP A 825 21.90 11.06 16.56
N THR A 826 22.69 11.66 17.47
CA THR A 826 22.23 12.74 18.37
C THR A 826 21.99 14.04 17.60
N LEU A 827 22.90 14.44 16.71
CA LEU A 827 22.70 15.58 15.79
C LEU A 827 21.45 15.36 14.93
N GLN A 828 21.27 14.16 14.38
CA GLN A 828 20.10 13.83 13.56
C GLN A 828 18.79 13.77 14.37
N LYS A 829 18.81 13.35 15.64
CA LYS A 829 17.63 13.45 16.53
C LYS A 829 17.29 14.92 16.79
N LEU A 830 18.27 15.74 17.15
CA LEU A 830 18.09 17.15 17.51
C LEU A 830 17.60 17.98 16.32
N GLY A 831 18.21 17.80 15.14
CA GLY A 831 17.93 18.52 13.91
C GLY A 831 16.66 18.11 13.14
N LYS A 832 15.82 17.21 13.70
CA LYS A 832 14.44 17.02 13.23
C LYS A 832 13.57 18.19 13.67
N ASP A 833 12.53 18.50 12.92
CA ASP A 833 11.54 19.51 13.32
C ASP A 833 10.65 19.05 14.49
N VAL A 834 9.93 19.97 15.12
CA VAL A 834 8.92 19.71 16.16
C VAL A 834 7.59 19.44 15.47
N VAL A 835 7.01 18.26 15.72
CA VAL A 835 5.71 17.87 15.17
C VAL A 835 4.60 18.29 16.13
N VAL A 836 3.71 19.15 15.65
CA VAL A 836 2.46 19.53 16.31
C VAL A 836 1.31 18.80 15.60
N ALA A 837 0.71 17.82 16.27
CA ALA A 837 -0.50 17.17 15.80
C ALA A 837 -1.71 18.06 16.10
N LEU A 838 -2.39 18.50 15.05
CA LEU A 838 -3.62 19.27 15.14
C LEU A 838 -4.81 18.34 14.89
N ILE A 839 -5.54 18.02 15.96
CA ILE A 839 -6.72 17.16 15.89
C ILE A 839 -7.94 18.07 15.78
N ASP A 840 -8.51 18.19 14.58
CA ASP A 840 -9.54 19.19 14.27
C ASP A 840 -10.37 18.76 13.03
N ASP A 841 -11.00 19.70 12.31
CA ASP A 841 -11.85 19.45 11.14
C ASP A 841 -11.10 19.34 9.78
N GLY A 842 -9.77 19.32 9.81
CA GLY A 842 -8.87 19.33 8.65
C GLY A 842 -8.18 20.69 8.44
N VAL A 843 -7.26 20.78 7.47
CA VAL A 843 -6.48 21.99 7.17
C VAL A 843 -6.40 22.21 5.67
N ASP A 844 -6.87 23.37 5.19
CA ASP A 844 -6.84 23.74 3.76
C ASP A 844 -5.40 23.98 3.30
N CYS A 845 -4.70 22.93 2.86
CA CYS A 845 -3.27 23.00 2.59
C CYS A 845 -2.90 24.07 1.54
N CYS A 846 -3.77 24.33 0.56
CA CYS A 846 -3.57 25.35 -0.47
C CYS A 846 -3.71 26.81 0.01
N ASP A 847 -3.94 27.07 1.30
CA ASP A 847 -3.96 28.42 1.85
C ASP A 847 -2.61 29.14 1.68
N ALA A 848 -2.66 30.46 1.55
CA ALA A 848 -1.48 31.31 1.36
C ALA A 848 -0.51 31.27 2.57
N ALA A 849 -1.02 31.10 3.79
CA ALA A 849 -0.19 31.03 5.01
C ALA A 849 0.73 29.80 5.05
N PHE A 850 0.44 28.77 4.25
CA PHE A 850 1.24 27.54 4.19
C PHE A 850 2.24 27.53 3.03
N THR A 851 2.58 28.70 2.48
CA THR A 851 3.57 28.83 1.39
C THR A 851 4.97 28.39 1.84
N GLY A 852 5.65 27.63 0.99
CA GLY A 852 6.90 26.93 1.31
C GLY A 852 6.72 25.63 2.13
N ARG A 853 5.51 25.11 2.30
CA ARG A 853 5.21 24.00 3.23
C ARG A 853 4.35 22.90 2.61
N VAL A 854 4.68 21.66 2.98
CA VAL A 854 3.77 20.51 2.94
C VAL A 854 3.02 20.47 4.27
N ILE A 855 1.72 20.18 4.24
CA ILE A 855 0.97 19.74 5.44
C ILE A 855 0.79 18.23 5.31
N GLU A 856 1.38 17.47 6.24
CA GLU A 856 1.14 16.02 6.35
C GLU A 856 -0.12 15.76 7.18
N GLY A 857 -0.70 14.57 7.08
CA GLY A 857 -1.88 14.27 7.87
C GLY A 857 -2.57 12.94 7.59
N LYS A 858 -3.65 12.72 8.33
CA LYS A 858 -4.44 11.49 8.39
C LYS A 858 -5.90 11.84 8.67
N THR A 859 -6.84 10.96 8.34
CA THR A 859 -8.26 11.23 8.52
C THR A 859 -9.01 10.05 9.11
N PHE A 860 -10.01 10.37 9.93
CA PHE A 860 -10.99 9.46 10.49
C PHE A 860 -12.43 9.79 10.05
N ASP A 861 -12.60 10.84 9.24
CA ASP A 861 -13.87 11.24 8.58
C ASP A 861 -14.19 10.33 7.38
N TYR A 862 -14.36 9.04 7.67
CA TYR A 862 -14.83 8.04 6.69
C TYR A 862 -16.36 8.11 6.59
N GLN A 863 -16.85 8.33 5.37
CA GLN A 863 -18.26 8.41 5.01
C GLN A 863 -18.58 7.32 3.96
N ASP A 864 -19.86 7.07 3.70
CA ASP A 864 -20.28 5.99 2.81
C ASP A 864 -20.11 6.40 1.33
N GLY A 865 -18.93 6.09 0.78
CA GLY A 865 -18.55 6.40 -0.60
C GLY A 865 -17.60 7.59 -0.77
N SER A 866 -17.23 8.28 0.31
CA SER A 866 -16.29 9.41 0.31
C SER A 866 -15.44 9.45 1.59
N VAL A 867 -14.36 10.23 1.56
CA VAL A 867 -13.48 10.45 2.71
C VAL A 867 -13.20 11.93 2.85
N GLY A 868 -13.49 12.50 4.02
CA GLY A 868 -13.09 13.86 4.36
C GLY A 868 -11.57 13.96 4.44
N GLN A 869 -10.95 14.62 3.47
CA GLN A 869 -9.49 14.66 3.34
C GLN A 869 -8.85 15.51 4.44
N TYR A 870 -7.69 15.10 4.94
CA TYR A 870 -6.98 15.85 6.00
C TYR A 870 -6.46 17.22 5.53
N TYR A 871 -6.26 17.36 4.21
CA TYR A 871 -5.73 18.53 3.52
C TYR A 871 -6.82 19.50 3.03
N ILE A 872 -8.05 19.32 3.51
CA ILE A 872 -9.24 20.17 3.31
C ILE A 872 -9.95 20.29 4.67
N SER A 873 -10.26 21.49 5.12
CA SER A 873 -11.01 21.72 6.36
C SER A 873 -12.52 21.67 6.09
N ALA A 874 -13.31 21.11 7.02
CA ALA A 874 -14.76 21.02 6.86
C ALA A 874 -15.48 22.37 7.02
N LYS A 875 -14.92 23.32 7.79
CA LYS A 875 -15.51 24.63 8.11
C LYS A 875 -14.48 25.79 8.11
N GLY A 876 -13.20 25.49 7.89
CA GLY A 876 -12.07 26.41 8.03
C GLY A 876 -11.47 26.48 9.44
N HIS A 877 -11.96 25.71 10.41
CA HIS A 877 -11.57 25.85 11.82
C HIS A 877 -10.13 25.35 12.07
N GLY A 878 -9.80 24.12 11.67
CA GLY A 878 -8.44 23.61 11.74
C GLY A 878 -7.46 24.40 10.88
N THR A 879 -7.91 24.98 9.76
CA THR A 879 -7.12 25.93 8.97
C THR A 879 -6.73 27.16 9.79
N GLU A 880 -7.67 27.77 10.54
CA GLU A 880 -7.36 28.88 11.46
C GLU A 880 -6.44 28.46 12.60
N MET A 881 -6.66 27.29 13.23
CA MET A 881 -5.77 26.78 14.28
C MET A 881 -4.35 26.59 13.76
N SER A 882 -4.19 26.01 12.57
CA SER A 882 -2.89 25.82 11.90
C SER A 882 -2.20 27.15 11.62
N ARG A 883 -2.93 28.18 11.11
CA ARG A 883 -2.38 29.53 10.95
C ARG A 883 -1.89 30.10 12.29
N MET A 884 -2.64 29.95 13.38
CA MET A 884 -2.25 30.49 14.70
C MET A 884 -1.03 29.79 15.30
N ILE A 885 -0.91 28.45 15.18
CA ILE A 885 0.29 27.71 15.59
C ILE A 885 1.52 28.23 14.82
N LEU A 886 1.41 28.36 13.49
CA LEU A 886 2.51 28.82 12.63
C LEU A 886 2.82 30.31 12.77
N LYS A 887 1.87 31.15 13.20
CA LYS A 887 2.09 32.58 13.50
C LYS A 887 3.03 32.77 14.69
N VAL A 888 2.92 31.92 15.71
CA VAL A 888 3.84 31.91 16.87
C VAL A 888 5.11 31.10 16.58
N CYS A 889 5.01 30.01 15.82
CA CYS A 889 6.15 29.13 15.51
C CYS A 889 6.21 28.76 14.01
N PRO A 890 6.75 29.64 13.15
CA PRO A 890 6.79 29.44 11.70
C PRO A 890 7.73 28.33 11.21
N MET A 891 8.38 27.58 12.12
CA MET A 891 9.18 26.39 11.83
C MET A 891 8.55 25.08 12.35
N ALA A 892 7.38 25.12 13.00
CA ALA A 892 6.68 23.90 13.42
C ALA A 892 6.19 23.08 12.22
N ASN A 893 6.29 21.75 12.30
CA ASN A 893 5.66 20.86 11.34
C ASN A 893 4.24 20.52 11.80
N ILE A 894 3.23 20.83 10.98
CA ILE A 894 1.82 20.59 11.29
C ILE A 894 1.40 19.24 10.72
N TYR A 895 0.95 18.35 11.60
CA TYR A 895 0.33 17.08 11.22
C TYR A 895 -1.18 17.18 11.43
N SER A 896 -1.93 17.34 10.34
CA SER A 896 -3.38 17.51 10.33
C SER A 896 -4.08 16.17 10.56
N ILE A 897 -4.90 16.07 11.60
CA ILE A 897 -5.71 14.87 11.86
C ILE A 897 -7.19 15.25 11.84
N ARG A 898 -7.88 14.91 10.75
CA ARG A 898 -9.30 15.25 10.56
C ARG A 898 -10.22 14.26 11.29
N LEU A 899 -11.00 14.80 12.22
CA LEU A 899 -12.03 14.09 13.00
C LEU A 899 -13.29 13.81 12.18
N LYS A 900 -14.02 12.75 12.56
CA LYS A 900 -15.39 12.53 12.09
C LYS A 900 -16.35 13.37 12.94
N THR A 901 -17.29 14.04 12.28
CA THR A 901 -18.33 14.82 12.96
C THR A 901 -19.73 14.45 12.49
N HIS A 902 -20.71 14.60 13.37
CA HIS A 902 -22.12 14.31 13.15
C HIS A 902 -22.94 15.60 13.35
N THR A 903 -23.65 16.03 12.32
CA THR A 903 -24.55 17.19 12.42
C THR A 903 -25.92 16.74 12.93
N SER A 904 -26.33 17.25 14.09
CA SER A 904 -27.65 16.99 14.67
C SER A 904 -28.77 17.57 13.79
N PRO A 905 -29.74 16.78 13.30
CA PRO A 905 -30.80 17.27 12.41
C PRO A 905 -31.60 18.44 13.02
N ASP A 906 -31.95 18.35 14.30
CA ASP A 906 -32.87 19.28 14.97
C ASP A 906 -32.23 20.61 15.42
N LYS A 907 -30.89 20.72 15.34
CA LYS A 907 -30.13 21.85 15.91
C LYS A 907 -29.01 22.39 15.02
N GLY A 908 -28.62 21.69 13.96
CA GLY A 908 -27.44 22.00 13.16
C GLY A 908 -26.10 21.88 13.91
N LEU A 909 -26.13 21.49 15.20
CA LEU A 909 -24.94 21.40 16.04
C LEU A 909 -24.12 20.18 15.62
N SER A 910 -22.82 20.40 15.42
CA SER A 910 -21.88 19.39 14.93
C SER A 910 -21.11 18.80 16.12
N THR A 911 -21.34 17.51 16.40
CA THR A 911 -20.70 16.76 17.50
C THR A 911 -19.56 15.89 16.95
N ILE A 912 -18.53 15.67 17.75
CA ILE A 912 -17.38 14.83 17.38
C ILE A 912 -17.69 13.36 17.70
N ASP A 913 -17.31 12.44 16.81
CA ASP A 913 -17.33 11.01 17.12
C ASP A 913 -16.19 10.66 18.09
N ALA A 914 -16.55 10.14 19.27
CA ALA A 914 -15.63 9.77 20.34
C ALA A 914 -14.60 8.73 19.91
N VAL A 915 -14.98 7.79 19.03
CA VAL A 915 -14.05 6.77 18.51
C VAL A 915 -13.05 7.41 17.55
N SER A 916 -13.47 8.31 16.67
CA SER A 916 -12.56 9.09 15.81
C SER A 916 -11.57 9.93 16.63
N ALA A 917 -12.00 10.50 17.76
CA ALA A 917 -11.12 11.25 18.66
C ALA A 917 -10.05 10.36 19.31
N ALA A 918 -10.41 9.18 19.80
CA ALA A 918 -9.45 8.21 20.35
C ALA A 918 -8.43 7.76 19.28
N LEU A 919 -8.90 7.45 18.08
CA LEU A 919 -8.04 7.06 16.95
C LEU A 919 -7.15 8.21 16.45
N ALA A 920 -7.61 9.46 16.54
CA ALA A 920 -6.82 10.64 16.21
C ALA A 920 -5.68 10.89 17.22
N ILE A 921 -5.95 10.69 18.52
CA ILE A 921 -4.92 10.76 19.56
C ILE A 921 -3.88 9.66 19.35
N GLU A 922 -4.31 8.40 19.15
CA GLU A 922 -3.41 7.28 18.85
C GLU A 922 -2.55 7.57 17.60
N ALA A 923 -3.13 8.13 16.54
CA ALA A 923 -2.40 8.52 15.34
C ALA A 923 -1.35 9.62 15.56
N ALA A 924 -1.58 10.55 16.51
CA ALA A 924 -0.56 11.53 16.90
C ALA A 924 0.61 10.86 17.63
N LEU A 925 0.33 9.84 18.46
CA LEU A 925 1.37 9.03 19.12
C LEU A 925 2.15 8.16 18.11
N GLU A 926 1.46 7.53 17.15
CA GLU A 926 2.08 6.79 16.03
C GLU A 926 3.04 7.67 15.22
N LYS A 927 2.69 8.95 15.02
CA LYS A 927 3.53 9.96 14.34
C LYS A 927 4.67 10.50 15.20
N ASN A 928 4.74 10.15 16.50
CA ASN A 928 5.68 10.70 17.49
C ASN A 928 5.52 12.23 17.65
N ALA A 929 4.29 12.73 17.67
CA ALA A 929 4.00 14.14 17.89
C ALA A 929 4.54 14.61 19.25
N THR A 930 5.22 15.76 19.27
CA THR A 930 5.73 16.36 20.53
C THR A 930 4.61 17.09 21.27
N ILE A 931 3.69 17.68 20.51
CA ILE A 931 2.56 18.47 20.99
C ILE A 931 1.29 17.97 20.30
N ILE A 932 0.20 17.82 21.05
CA ILE A 932 -1.15 17.57 20.53
C ILE A 932 -2.01 18.79 20.87
N SER A 933 -2.58 19.42 19.85
CA SER A 933 -3.53 20.54 19.98
C SER A 933 -4.95 20.04 19.68
N MET A 934 -5.85 20.19 20.65
CA MET A 934 -7.25 19.80 20.57
C MET A 934 -8.14 21.01 20.87
N SER A 935 -8.44 21.79 19.84
CA SER A 935 -9.29 23.00 19.94
C SER A 935 -10.79 22.64 19.93
N TRP A 936 -11.16 21.64 20.71
CA TRP A 936 -12.52 21.10 20.82
C TRP A 936 -12.76 20.47 22.19
N THR A 937 -14.03 20.26 22.51
CA THR A 937 -14.48 19.57 23.74
C THR A 937 -15.55 18.52 23.43
N LEU A 938 -15.57 17.43 24.21
CA LEU A 938 -16.51 16.32 24.07
C LEU A 938 -17.15 16.01 25.43
N PRO A 939 -18.47 15.73 25.52
CA PRO A 939 -19.05 15.14 26.74
C PRO A 939 -18.34 13.85 27.12
N VAL A 940 -18.08 13.64 28.42
CA VAL A 940 -17.50 12.36 28.89
C VAL A 940 -18.50 11.23 28.58
N PRO A 941 -18.12 10.19 27.80
CA PRO A 941 -19.01 9.07 27.49
C PRO A 941 -19.35 8.25 28.74
N PRO A 942 -20.45 7.47 28.71
CA PRO A 942 -20.94 6.75 29.89
C PRO A 942 -19.88 5.83 30.53
N GLU A 943 -19.94 5.70 31.86
CA GLU A 943 -19.03 4.81 32.57
C GLU A 943 -19.18 3.35 32.10
N GLY A 944 -18.03 2.69 31.89
CA GLY A 944 -17.96 1.34 31.32
C GLY A 944 -18.20 1.23 29.81
N SER A 945 -18.52 2.32 29.10
CA SER A 945 -18.64 2.32 27.63
C SER A 945 -17.30 2.06 26.92
N GLU A 946 -17.36 1.55 25.68
CA GLU A 946 -16.15 1.24 24.91
C GLU A 946 -15.46 2.51 24.41
N GLU A 947 -16.25 3.54 24.08
CA GLU A 947 -15.81 4.88 23.73
C GLU A 947 -14.97 5.50 24.85
N LYS A 948 -15.43 5.38 26.11
CA LYS A 948 -14.67 5.83 27.29
C LYS A 948 -13.38 5.03 27.45
N ARG A 949 -13.44 3.69 27.39
CA ARG A 949 -12.24 2.82 27.52
C ARG A 949 -11.17 3.14 26.48
N LEU A 950 -11.58 3.34 25.22
CA LEU A 950 -10.69 3.71 24.12
C LEU A 950 -10.03 5.07 24.37
N LEU A 951 -10.80 6.09 24.76
CA LEU A 951 -10.28 7.43 25.08
C LEU A 951 -9.32 7.40 26.29
N ASP A 952 -9.72 6.78 27.40
CA ASP A 952 -8.89 6.70 28.60
C ASP A 952 -7.58 5.94 28.34
N LEU A 953 -7.61 4.87 27.52
CA LEU A 953 -6.41 4.10 27.16
C LEU A 953 -5.41 4.92 26.32
N VAL A 954 -5.87 5.63 25.29
CA VAL A 954 -4.96 6.43 24.45
C VAL A 954 -4.46 7.69 25.16
N LEU A 955 -5.27 8.28 26.05
CA LEU A 955 -4.86 9.41 26.88
C LEU A 955 -3.88 8.98 27.99
N GLU A 956 -4.02 7.77 28.55
CA GLU A 956 -3.03 7.20 29.46
C GLU A 956 -1.69 6.97 28.75
N ARG A 957 -1.72 6.48 27.51
CA ARG A 957 -0.52 6.28 26.69
C ARG A 957 0.12 7.60 26.27
N ALA A 958 -0.65 8.62 25.93
CA ALA A 958 -0.14 9.98 25.70
C ALA A 958 0.52 10.54 26.97
N CYS A 959 -0.08 10.30 28.14
CA CYS A 959 0.51 10.64 29.43
C CYS A 959 1.82 9.90 29.70
N SER A 960 1.92 8.60 29.38
CA SER A 960 3.13 7.80 29.64
C SER A 960 4.29 8.17 28.71
N GLN A 961 4.00 8.59 27.48
CA GLN A 961 4.98 9.08 26.50
C GLN A 961 5.40 10.54 26.75
N ASN A 962 4.81 11.22 27.74
CA ASN A 962 5.03 12.65 28.04
C ASN A 962 4.78 13.58 26.85
N VAL A 963 3.72 13.33 26.07
CA VAL A 963 3.29 14.23 25.00
C VAL A 963 2.56 15.43 25.59
N LEU A 964 2.85 16.64 25.07
CA LEU A 964 2.26 17.89 25.55
C LEU A 964 0.84 18.07 24.99
N MET A 965 -0.17 17.87 25.81
CA MET A 965 -1.59 17.97 25.41
C MET A 965 -2.19 19.33 25.76
N PHE A 966 -2.55 20.10 24.73
CA PHE A 966 -3.25 21.38 24.82
C PHE A 966 -4.71 21.23 24.43
N CYS A 967 -5.61 21.84 25.20
CA CYS A 967 -7.04 21.81 24.95
C CYS A 967 -7.73 23.12 25.33
N SER A 968 -8.74 23.49 24.55
CA SER A 968 -9.56 24.68 24.79
C SER A 968 -10.53 24.50 25.94
N SER A 969 -10.67 25.52 26.79
CA SER A 969 -11.85 25.64 27.64
C SER A 969 -13.13 25.75 26.78
N PRO A 970 -14.28 25.23 27.25
CA PRO A 970 -15.53 25.36 26.52
C PRO A 970 -16.00 26.81 26.58
N ASP A 971 -16.30 27.41 25.41
CA ASP A 971 -16.85 28.77 25.30
C ASP A 971 -18.32 28.89 25.78
N GLN A 972 -18.82 27.87 26.49
CA GLN A 972 -20.09 27.88 27.24
C GLN A 972 -19.85 27.34 28.64
N ILE A 973 -20.51 27.93 29.64
CA ILE A 973 -20.36 27.56 31.06
C ILE A 973 -21.09 26.24 31.33
N SER A 974 -20.48 25.12 30.93
CA SER A 974 -20.89 23.78 31.32
C SER A 974 -20.57 23.54 32.79
N ALA A 975 -21.56 23.07 33.55
CA ALA A 975 -21.35 22.55 34.91
C ALA A 975 -20.82 21.10 34.93
N SER A 976 -20.80 20.43 33.76
CA SER A 976 -20.31 19.05 33.61
C SER A 976 -18.87 19.03 33.06
N PRO A 977 -18.00 18.12 33.53
CA PRO A 977 -16.66 17.94 32.98
C PRO A 977 -16.72 17.44 31.53
N LEU A 978 -15.75 17.86 30.72
CA LEU A 978 -15.65 17.53 29.29
C LEU A 978 -14.27 16.95 28.98
N TYR A 979 -14.20 15.97 28.09
CA TYR A 979 -12.94 15.53 27.50
C TYR A 979 -12.42 16.58 26.49
N PRO A 980 -11.09 16.66 26.28
CA PRO A 980 -10.08 15.78 26.87
C PRO A 980 -9.69 16.13 28.32
N SER A 981 -9.86 17.38 28.77
CA SER A 981 -9.33 17.87 30.06
C SER A 981 -9.91 17.22 31.33
N ALA A 982 -11.07 16.56 31.24
CA ALA A 982 -11.63 15.74 32.31
C ALA A 982 -10.76 14.51 32.65
N PHE A 983 -10.00 13.97 31.69
CA PHE A 983 -9.04 12.90 31.98
C PHE A 983 -7.86 13.49 32.74
N ARG A 984 -7.60 13.02 33.98
CA ARG A 984 -6.42 13.39 34.79
C ARG A 984 -5.97 14.86 34.60
N ARG A 985 -6.88 15.81 34.87
CA ARG A 985 -6.78 17.27 34.65
C ARG A 985 -5.38 17.89 34.75
N SER A 986 -4.56 17.44 35.69
CA SER A 986 -3.17 17.88 35.91
C SER A 986 -2.14 17.46 34.84
N ARG A 987 -2.52 16.69 33.81
CA ARG A 987 -1.66 16.31 32.65
C ARG A 987 -1.92 17.14 31.38
N PHE A 988 -2.89 18.05 31.42
CA PHE A 988 -3.30 18.89 30.29
C PHE A 988 -2.95 20.37 30.52
N PHE A 989 -2.82 21.11 29.43
CA PHE A 989 -2.88 22.57 29.42
C PHE A 989 -4.29 22.98 28.98
N LEU A 990 -5.14 23.35 29.93
CA LEU A 990 -6.45 23.92 29.64
C LEU A 990 -6.30 25.43 29.44
N ILE A 991 -6.59 25.88 28.22
CA ILE A 991 -6.33 27.26 27.79
C ILE A 991 -7.66 28.01 27.59
N GLY A 992 -7.73 29.21 28.18
CA GLY A 992 -8.84 30.14 27.99
C GLY A 992 -8.48 31.32 27.10
N ALA A 993 -9.47 31.91 26.44
CA ALA A 993 -9.32 33.17 25.71
C ALA A 993 -9.11 34.38 26.64
N ALA A 994 -8.27 35.31 26.19
CA ALA A 994 -8.05 36.63 26.76
C ALA A 994 -8.24 37.74 25.71
N HIS A 995 -8.50 38.94 26.19
CA HIS A 995 -8.42 40.18 25.42
C HIS A 995 -6.96 40.60 25.17
N ASP A 996 -6.76 41.64 24.37
CA ASP A 996 -5.48 42.27 24.05
C ASP A 996 -4.81 42.91 25.29
N ASP A 997 -5.60 43.47 26.21
CA ASP A 997 -5.16 43.92 27.54
C ASP A 997 -4.80 42.79 28.52
N GLY A 998 -4.90 41.53 28.08
CA GLY A 998 -4.63 40.32 28.86
C GLY A 998 -5.71 39.96 29.88
N SER A 999 -6.84 40.67 29.93
CA SER A 999 -8.00 40.29 30.76
C SER A 999 -8.69 39.02 30.24
N ALA A 1000 -9.23 38.21 31.16
CA ALA A 1000 -9.88 36.95 30.80
C ALA A 1000 -11.22 37.20 30.09
N TYR A 1001 -11.45 36.54 28.95
CA TYR A 1001 -12.72 36.62 28.24
C TYR A 1001 -13.84 35.97 29.08
N GLY A 1002 -15.00 36.62 29.17
CA GLY A 1002 -16.09 36.21 30.07
C GLY A 1002 -16.64 34.79 29.86
N HIS A 1003 -16.38 34.17 28.71
CA HIS A 1003 -16.79 32.79 28.39
C HIS A 1003 -15.66 31.76 28.51
N ALA A 1004 -14.42 32.16 28.78
CA ALA A 1004 -13.22 31.30 28.70
C ALA A 1004 -13.09 30.21 29.78
N GLY A 1005 -14.15 29.90 30.53
CA GLY A 1005 -14.09 29.05 31.73
C GLY A 1005 -13.34 29.72 32.90
N LYS A 1006 -13.29 29.03 34.06
CA LYS A 1006 -12.61 29.53 35.28
C LYS A 1006 -11.41 28.68 35.73
N ASP A 1007 -11.31 27.43 35.28
CA ASP A 1007 -10.28 26.46 35.68
C ASP A 1007 -9.06 26.46 34.73
N ASN A 1008 -8.75 27.59 34.08
CA ASN A 1008 -7.65 27.65 33.11
C ASN A 1008 -6.28 27.52 33.78
N ASP A 1009 -5.35 26.79 33.15
CA ASP A 1009 -3.94 26.83 33.53
C ASP A 1009 -3.32 28.18 33.16
N PHE A 1010 -3.68 28.67 31.97
CA PHE A 1010 -3.21 29.92 31.38
C PHE A 1010 -4.30 30.51 30.48
N ILE A 1011 -4.22 31.82 30.24
CA ILE A 1011 -5.03 32.50 29.23
C ILE A 1011 -4.11 33.15 28.19
N PHE A 1012 -4.54 33.11 26.93
CA PHE A 1012 -3.80 33.60 25.76
C PHE A 1012 -4.73 34.47 24.89
N PRO A 1013 -4.20 35.35 24.02
CA PRO A 1013 -5.02 36.14 23.11
C PRO A 1013 -6.04 35.27 22.35
N GLY A 1014 -7.32 35.60 22.51
CA GLY A 1014 -8.42 34.79 21.99
C GLY A 1014 -9.71 35.57 21.74
N VAL A 1015 -9.65 36.90 21.79
CA VAL A 1015 -10.76 37.81 21.45
C VAL A 1015 -10.28 38.76 20.36
N ASN A 1016 -11.05 38.88 19.28
CA ASN A 1016 -10.79 39.72 18.11
C ASN A 1016 -9.35 39.53 17.59
N VAL A 1017 -8.91 38.28 17.47
CA VAL A 1017 -7.58 37.93 16.98
C VAL A 1017 -7.58 37.96 15.47
N ASN A 1018 -6.66 38.74 14.88
CA ASN A 1018 -6.50 38.78 13.43
C ASN A 1018 -5.92 37.46 12.89
N THR A 1019 -6.78 36.70 12.19
CA THR A 1019 -6.47 35.40 11.56
C THR A 1019 -6.05 35.49 10.09
N SER A 1020 -6.00 36.68 9.49
CA SER A 1020 -5.49 36.84 8.13
C SER A 1020 -4.02 36.43 8.04
N GLY A 1021 -3.59 35.96 6.86
CA GLY A 1021 -2.25 35.42 6.65
C GLY A 1021 -1.18 36.47 6.94
N GLY A 1022 -0.27 36.16 7.87
CA GLY A 1022 0.87 37.01 8.21
C GLY A 1022 1.71 37.31 6.97
N SER A 1023 2.01 38.59 6.72
CA SER A 1023 2.65 39.02 5.48
C SER A 1023 4.13 38.65 5.47
N SER A 1024 4.46 37.49 4.88
CA SER A 1024 5.84 37.12 4.52
C SER A 1024 6.38 37.89 3.30
N LEU A 1025 5.80 39.05 2.98
CA LEU A 1025 6.20 39.95 1.90
C LEU A 1025 6.27 41.40 2.41
N PRO A 1026 7.17 42.23 1.84
CA PRO A 1026 7.27 43.65 2.18
C PRO A 1026 5.95 44.41 1.92
N ALA A 1027 5.62 45.33 2.82
CA ALA A 1027 4.34 46.04 2.86
C ALA A 1027 3.96 46.86 1.60
N TYR A 1028 4.88 47.07 0.65
CA TYR A 1028 4.61 47.81 -0.59
C TYR A 1028 3.89 46.97 -1.68
N LEU A 1029 3.67 45.66 -1.45
CA LEU A 1029 2.97 44.77 -2.39
C LEU A 1029 1.56 44.33 -1.92
N ALA A 1030 1.16 44.69 -0.70
CA ALA A 1030 -0.12 44.27 -0.11
C ALA A 1030 -1.28 45.21 -0.51
N ASP A 1031 -1.68 45.22 -1.78
CA ASP A 1031 -2.74 46.10 -2.28
C ASP A 1031 -4.09 45.37 -2.55
N LYS A 1032 -5.16 45.88 -1.92
CA LYS A 1032 -6.59 45.68 -2.25
C LYS A 1032 -7.05 44.24 -2.55
N THR A 1033 -7.24 43.41 -1.53
CA THR A 1033 -8.35 42.41 -1.50
C THR A 1033 -8.61 41.77 -0.13
N SER A 1034 -7.62 41.69 0.76
CA SER A 1034 -7.76 41.02 2.06
C SER A 1034 -8.62 41.80 3.04
N SER A 1035 -9.87 41.38 3.25
CA SER A 1035 -10.63 41.74 4.45
C SER A 1035 -9.98 41.08 5.68
N SER A 1036 -9.73 41.85 6.74
CA SER A 1036 -9.22 41.35 8.00
C SER A 1036 -10.26 40.48 8.69
N LYS A 1037 -9.98 39.17 8.79
CA LYS A 1037 -10.85 38.22 9.51
C LYS A 1037 -10.42 38.13 10.97
N GLU A 1038 -11.21 38.73 11.85
CA GLU A 1038 -11.09 38.55 13.29
C GLU A 1038 -11.86 37.30 13.75
N SER A 1039 -11.24 36.49 14.60
CA SER A 1039 -11.87 35.33 15.24
C SER A 1039 -11.75 35.43 16.77
N THR A 1040 -12.74 34.90 17.47
CA THR A 1040 -12.85 34.90 18.94
C THR A 1040 -13.24 33.52 19.43
N GLY A 1041 -12.56 33.01 20.46
CA GLY A 1041 -12.84 31.71 21.08
C GLY A 1041 -11.60 31.08 21.72
N SER A 1042 -11.81 30.20 22.70
CA SER A 1042 -10.72 29.54 23.44
C SER A 1042 -9.88 28.60 22.56
N SER A 1043 -10.43 28.17 21.42
CA SER A 1043 -9.71 27.48 20.34
C SER A 1043 -8.48 28.26 19.83
N ILE A 1044 -8.64 29.56 19.54
CA ILE A 1044 -7.55 30.42 19.03
C ILE A 1044 -6.43 30.52 20.07
N ALA A 1045 -6.80 30.78 21.32
CA ALA A 1045 -5.88 30.86 22.45
C ALA A 1045 -5.09 29.54 22.64
N THR A 1046 -5.76 28.39 22.47
CA THR A 1046 -5.14 27.05 22.53
C THR A 1046 -4.10 26.85 21.42
N ALA A 1047 -4.41 27.26 20.19
CA ALA A 1047 -3.50 27.18 19.06
C ALA A 1047 -2.24 28.06 19.25
N LEU A 1048 -2.40 29.29 19.78
CA LEU A 1048 -1.27 30.15 20.14
C LEU A 1048 -0.41 29.54 21.27
N ALA A 1049 -1.03 28.88 22.25
CA ALA A 1049 -0.32 28.20 23.34
C ALA A 1049 0.49 26.98 22.85
N ALA A 1050 -0.07 26.18 21.94
CA ALA A 1050 0.64 25.09 21.28
C ALA A 1050 1.81 25.62 20.41
N GLY A 1051 1.60 26.74 19.72
CA GLY A 1051 2.67 27.45 19.00
C GLY A 1051 3.79 27.94 19.93
N LEU A 1052 3.46 28.49 21.10
CA LEU A 1052 4.46 28.92 22.10
C LEU A 1052 5.25 27.73 22.66
N ALA A 1053 4.59 26.60 22.91
CA ALA A 1053 5.25 25.36 23.33
C ALA A 1053 6.26 24.86 22.28
N ALA A 1054 5.88 24.91 20.99
CA ALA A 1054 6.78 24.56 19.90
C ALA A 1054 7.97 25.53 19.82
N MET A 1055 7.74 26.84 19.97
CA MET A 1055 8.78 27.88 19.98
C MET A 1055 9.82 27.66 21.08
N ILE A 1056 9.37 27.43 22.33
CA ILE A 1056 10.28 27.11 23.45
C ILE A 1056 11.06 25.83 23.14
N THR A 1057 10.40 24.79 22.64
CA THR A 1057 11.06 23.52 22.27
C THR A 1057 12.15 23.73 21.22
N TYR A 1058 11.94 24.60 20.22
CA TYR A 1058 12.96 24.98 19.25
C TYR A 1058 14.13 25.78 19.85
N CYS A 1059 13.87 26.67 20.82
CA CYS A 1059 14.96 27.37 21.53
C CYS A 1059 15.89 26.36 22.25
N PHE A 1060 15.32 25.35 22.91
CA PHE A 1060 16.11 24.27 23.54
C PHE A 1060 16.83 23.40 22.50
N LYS A 1061 16.19 23.06 21.37
CA LYS A 1061 16.81 22.27 20.29
C LYS A 1061 17.95 23.00 19.59
N ALA A 1062 17.80 24.30 19.31
CA ALA A 1062 18.86 25.13 18.75
C ALA A 1062 20.05 25.25 19.73
N SER A 1063 19.76 25.47 21.02
CA SER A 1063 20.78 25.48 22.09
C SER A 1063 21.53 24.15 22.17
N ALA A 1064 20.81 23.03 22.23
CA ALA A 1064 21.39 21.69 22.30
C ALA A 1064 22.25 21.36 21.07
N LEU A 1065 21.77 21.69 19.87
CA LEU A 1065 22.47 21.42 18.61
C LEU A 1065 23.77 22.24 18.52
N GLY A 1066 23.72 23.53 18.85
CA GLY A 1066 24.90 24.39 18.93
C GLY A 1066 25.91 23.95 20.00
N ILE A 1067 25.45 23.49 21.17
CA ILE A 1067 26.32 22.96 22.24
C ILE A 1067 27.02 21.67 21.81
N VAL A 1068 26.34 20.75 21.11
CA VAL A 1068 26.99 19.54 20.58
C VAL A 1068 28.01 19.89 19.50
N MET A 1069 27.67 20.78 18.56
CA MET A 1069 28.60 21.28 17.54
C MET A 1069 29.85 21.94 18.14
N ALA A 1070 29.70 22.76 19.18
CA ALA A 1070 30.82 23.41 19.85
C ALA A 1070 31.79 22.40 20.51
N ARG A 1071 31.25 21.35 21.17
CA ARG A 1071 32.05 20.27 21.76
C ARG A 1071 32.83 19.49 20.72
N MET A 1072 32.22 19.20 19.56
CA MET A 1072 32.90 18.52 18.44
C MET A 1072 34.10 19.31 17.89
N GLN A 1073 34.04 20.65 17.92
CA GLN A 1073 35.13 21.51 17.44
C GLN A 1073 36.30 21.66 18.43
N GLN A 1074 36.08 21.38 19.72
CA GLN A 1074 37.03 21.70 20.80
C GLN A 1074 37.65 20.47 21.49
N GLY A 1075 37.07 19.27 21.29
CA GLY A 1075 37.57 18.00 21.86
C GLY A 1075 37.01 17.71 23.26
N GLU A 1076 37.08 16.44 23.68
CA GLU A 1076 36.42 15.97 24.93
C GLU A 1076 37.00 16.59 26.21
N ASP A 1077 38.27 17.02 26.21
CA ASP A 1077 38.94 17.63 27.37
C ASP A 1077 38.55 19.10 27.63
N HIS A 1078 37.74 19.74 26.77
CA HIS A 1078 37.44 21.16 26.90
C HIS A 1078 36.31 21.44 27.91
N VAL A 1079 36.67 22.03 29.05
CA VAL A 1079 35.70 22.55 30.02
C VAL A 1079 34.96 23.75 29.39
N ALA A 1080 33.74 23.50 28.93
CA ALA A 1080 32.88 24.52 28.36
C ALA A 1080 32.71 25.71 29.32
N GLY A 1081 32.84 26.94 28.79
CA GLY A 1081 32.65 28.15 29.59
C GLY A 1081 31.28 28.21 30.26
N PRO A 1082 31.13 28.93 31.39
CA PRO A 1082 29.97 28.79 32.28
C PRO A 1082 28.60 29.06 31.65
N GLU A 1083 28.51 29.83 30.55
CA GLU A 1083 27.27 29.98 29.78
C GLU A 1083 26.89 28.69 29.02
N LEU A 1084 27.83 27.97 28.39
CA LEU A 1084 27.55 26.71 27.69
C LEU A 1084 27.28 25.52 28.65
N ALA A 1085 27.58 25.68 29.93
CA ALA A 1085 27.23 24.72 30.98
C ALA A 1085 25.77 24.88 31.47
N SER A 1086 25.09 25.98 31.16
CA SER A 1086 23.76 26.30 31.72
C SER A 1086 22.56 25.65 31.00
N VAL A 1087 22.79 24.83 29.96
CA VAL A 1087 21.78 24.02 29.28
C VAL A 1087 22.43 22.70 28.86
N HIS A 1088 21.76 21.57 29.08
CA HIS A 1088 22.19 20.25 28.69
C HIS A 1088 21.40 19.76 27.46
N PRO A 1089 21.98 19.01 26.49
CA PRO A 1089 21.21 18.49 25.35
C PRO A 1089 20.00 17.61 25.72
N GLY A 1090 20.04 16.96 26.89
CA GLY A 1090 18.89 16.23 27.46
C GLY A 1090 17.75 17.12 27.96
N ASP A 1091 17.94 18.44 28.09
CA ASP A 1091 16.87 19.36 28.48
C ASP A 1091 15.79 19.49 27.40
N VAL A 1092 16.08 19.13 26.15
CA VAL A 1092 15.09 18.97 25.07
C VAL A 1092 14.03 17.91 25.43
N ASP A 1093 14.46 16.79 26.01
CA ASP A 1093 13.56 15.72 26.46
C ASP A 1093 12.93 16.05 27.85
N ARG A 1094 13.46 17.03 28.58
CA ARG A 1094 12.87 17.55 29.84
C ARG A 1094 11.81 18.63 29.60
N ILE A 1095 12.03 19.57 28.68
CA ILE A 1095 11.07 20.65 28.39
C ILE A 1095 9.79 20.13 27.71
N ALA A 1096 9.85 18.95 27.09
CA ALA A 1096 8.67 18.21 26.63
C ALA A 1096 7.78 17.69 27.79
N GLN A 1097 8.23 17.71 29.05
CA GLN A 1097 7.42 17.27 30.18
C GLN A 1097 6.48 18.39 30.64
N HIS A 1098 5.19 18.08 30.77
CA HIS A 1098 4.12 19.01 31.16
C HIS A 1098 4.47 19.92 32.36
N THR A 1099 5.01 19.36 33.45
CA THR A 1099 5.37 20.12 34.66
C THR A 1099 6.53 21.10 34.42
N VAL A 1100 7.50 20.72 33.60
CA VAL A 1100 8.66 21.56 33.25
C VAL A 1100 8.22 22.69 32.31
N LEU A 1101 7.42 22.39 31.27
CA LEU A 1101 6.89 23.43 30.39
C LEU A 1101 5.93 24.39 31.12
N LYS A 1102 5.09 23.90 32.04
CA LYS A 1102 4.23 24.73 32.88
C LYS A 1102 5.07 25.70 33.74
N THR A 1103 6.23 25.26 34.22
CA THR A 1103 7.19 26.09 34.95
C THR A 1103 7.88 27.11 34.03
N ALA A 1104 8.26 26.71 32.81
CA ALA A 1104 8.79 27.63 31.79
C ALA A 1104 7.78 28.73 31.38
N PHE A 1105 6.51 28.36 31.17
CA PHE A 1105 5.42 29.30 30.90
C PHE A 1105 5.27 30.32 32.05
N ASN A 1106 5.30 29.87 33.31
CA ASN A 1106 5.29 30.76 34.47
C ASN A 1106 6.53 31.70 34.54
N ARG A 1107 7.66 31.33 33.94
CA ARG A 1107 8.96 32.05 33.98
C ARG A 1107 9.17 33.04 32.82
N LEU A 1108 8.34 32.99 31.78
CA LEU A 1108 8.31 34.01 30.73
C LEU A 1108 7.85 35.36 31.31
N GLY A 1109 6.69 35.37 31.96
CA GLY A 1109 6.13 36.52 32.65
C GLY A 1109 4.66 36.30 33.01
N LYS A 1110 4.11 37.13 33.90
CA LYS A 1110 2.72 37.06 34.37
C LYS A 1110 2.19 38.45 34.69
N MET A 1111 1.01 38.76 34.15
CA MET A 1111 0.24 39.94 34.56
C MET A 1111 -0.34 39.76 35.97
N GLU A 1112 -0.89 40.83 36.55
CA GLU A 1112 -1.44 40.83 37.91
C GLU A 1112 -2.59 39.83 38.11
N ASN A 1113 -3.26 39.41 37.03
CA ASN A 1113 -4.28 38.35 37.04
C ASN A 1113 -3.71 36.92 37.18
N GLY A 1114 -2.39 36.74 37.10
CA GLY A 1114 -1.69 35.48 37.34
C GLY A 1114 -1.84 34.38 36.28
N GLN A 1115 -2.68 34.56 35.25
CA GLN A 1115 -2.94 33.55 34.20
C GLN A 1115 -2.45 33.95 32.80
N PHE A 1116 -2.34 35.26 32.48
CA PHE A 1116 -1.85 35.71 31.18
C PHE A 1116 -0.31 35.73 31.11
N ILE A 1117 0.27 35.25 29.99
CA ILE A 1117 1.73 35.11 29.82
C ILE A 1117 2.33 36.31 29.08
N GLU A 1118 3.15 37.10 29.78
CA GLU A 1118 3.85 38.28 29.23
C GLU A 1118 5.13 37.90 28.46
N VAL A 1119 4.99 37.48 27.21
CA VAL A 1119 6.12 37.05 26.34
C VAL A 1119 7.18 38.14 26.10
N TRP A 1120 6.79 39.41 26.05
CA TRP A 1120 7.65 40.53 25.64
C TRP A 1120 8.85 40.75 26.57
N LYS A 1121 8.71 40.51 27.88
CA LYS A 1121 9.80 40.65 28.86
C LYS A 1121 11.01 39.74 28.60
N ARG A 1122 10.85 38.68 27.78
CA ARG A 1122 11.92 37.74 27.41
C ARG A 1122 12.21 37.72 25.92
N PHE A 1123 11.19 37.77 25.06
CA PHE A 1123 11.37 37.64 23.61
C PHE A 1123 11.84 38.95 22.95
N GLN A 1124 11.37 40.12 23.39
CA GLN A 1124 11.71 41.39 22.74
C GLN A 1124 13.24 41.70 22.78
N PRO A 1125 13.97 41.49 23.90
CA PRO A 1125 15.43 41.63 23.90
C PRO A 1125 16.15 40.56 23.06
N ALA A 1126 15.61 39.35 23.01
CA ALA A 1126 16.19 38.26 22.23
C ALA A 1126 16.06 38.51 20.71
N SER A 1127 14.89 38.99 20.24
CA SER A 1127 14.69 39.39 18.83
C SER A 1127 15.72 40.43 18.39
N GLN A 1128 16.00 41.44 19.21
CA GLN A 1128 17.00 42.48 18.88
C GLN A 1128 18.40 41.89 18.64
N ILE A 1129 18.80 40.87 19.40
CA ILE A 1129 20.08 40.18 19.24
C ILE A 1129 20.06 39.25 18.01
N LEU A 1130 18.94 38.57 17.73
CA LEU A 1130 18.78 37.71 16.55
C LEU A 1130 18.72 38.49 15.23
N GLU A 1131 18.13 39.69 15.23
CA GLU A 1131 17.99 40.57 14.05
C GLU A 1131 19.30 41.27 13.69
N GLY A 1132 20.04 41.77 14.69
CA GLY A 1132 21.28 42.51 14.45
C GLY A 1132 22.37 41.68 13.75
N GLU A 1133 23.39 42.35 13.21
CA GLU A 1133 24.52 41.73 12.50
C GLU A 1133 25.50 40.93 13.40
N ASN A 1134 25.04 40.56 14.60
CA ASN A 1134 25.76 39.75 15.57
C ASN A 1134 26.16 38.39 15.00
N LYS A 1135 27.26 37.83 15.51
CA LYS A 1135 27.81 36.54 15.09
C LYS A 1135 26.92 35.37 15.52
N TYR A 1136 27.20 34.19 14.97
CA TYR A 1136 26.43 32.99 15.26
C TYR A 1136 26.53 32.60 16.75
N GLU A 1137 27.71 32.75 17.33
CA GLU A 1137 28.05 32.42 18.71
C GLU A 1137 27.35 33.36 19.72
N GLU A 1138 27.24 34.64 19.36
CA GLU A 1138 26.54 35.68 20.15
C GLU A 1138 25.03 35.42 20.16
N LYS A 1139 24.46 35.04 19.00
CA LYS A 1139 23.05 34.62 18.88
C LYS A 1139 22.79 33.30 19.62
N LEU A 1140 23.73 32.35 19.59
CA LEU A 1140 23.64 31.10 20.34
C LEU A 1140 23.69 31.32 21.86
N SER A 1141 24.61 32.13 22.38
CA SER A 1141 24.64 32.49 23.82
C SER A 1141 23.31 33.14 24.25
N CYS A 1142 22.74 34.05 23.43
CA CYS A 1142 21.44 34.65 23.71
C CYS A 1142 20.32 33.60 23.89
N ILE A 1143 20.25 32.57 23.04
CA ILE A 1143 19.22 31.53 23.13
C ILE A 1143 19.50 30.53 24.26
N ILE A 1144 20.76 30.17 24.51
CA ILE A 1144 21.16 29.37 25.69
C ILE A 1144 20.74 30.09 26.98
N LYS A 1145 20.97 31.40 27.05
CA LYS A 1145 20.61 32.27 28.18
C LYS A 1145 19.10 32.44 28.34
N LEU A 1146 18.35 32.46 27.24
CA LEU A 1146 16.88 32.39 27.28
C LEU A 1146 16.42 31.05 27.86
N CYS A 1147 16.96 29.93 27.39
CA CYS A 1147 16.61 28.58 27.85
C CYS A 1147 16.93 28.33 29.33
N SER A 1148 18.12 28.74 29.81
CA SER A 1148 18.54 28.57 31.21
C SER A 1148 17.69 29.38 32.20
N ASN A 1149 17.08 30.48 31.76
CA ASN A 1149 16.06 31.21 32.55
C ASN A 1149 14.72 30.45 32.67
N LEU A 1150 14.41 29.56 31.73
CA LEU A 1150 13.10 28.88 31.65
C LEU A 1150 13.06 27.53 32.39
N ILE A 1151 14.21 26.89 32.62
CA ILE A 1151 14.31 25.57 33.27
C ILE A 1151 14.90 25.65 34.68
N GLU A 1152 14.72 24.58 35.45
CA GLU A 1152 15.34 24.34 36.76
C GLU A 1152 16.34 23.20 36.65
N HIS A 1153 17.45 23.28 37.40
CA HIS A 1153 18.54 22.31 37.43
C HIS A 1153 18.70 21.76 38.85
#